data_AF-A0A7S0A2H3-F1
#
_entry.id   AF-A0A7S0A2H3-F1
#
_cell.length_a   1.000
_cell.length_b   1.000
_cell.length_c   1.000
_cell.angle_alpha   90.00
_cell.angle_beta   90.00
_cell.angle_gamma   90.00
#
_symmetry.space_group_name_H-M   'P 1'
#
loop_
_entity.id
_entity.type
_entity.pdbx_description
1 polymer ?
#
loop_
_entity_poly.entity_id
_entity_poly.type
_entity_poly.pdbx_seq_one_letter_code
_entity_poly.pdbx_strand_id
1 'polypeptide(L)'
;RISTSRPRGWWPPRACQLQMAPWSRNNNWQQWDSFAVAAGDQIDGTYKDDWEANSVMVLKQTGNTLTAEATDGSWGPESGAVEGTTVKIWGLTGTLDNGKIQWDNGGSWSRIDSPAPKQEEPAATAEAGGGADNFDPWKKAASALDISGTYSDPWQGNALIVFTQSGTKLMAAGPDGSWGPEQGTVRGGSIEIFGQKAKFEGGNVVWDNGNVWERVKDAAAAEEAPAQAAAAARAEVTAAAADVAAGSGAATAGDSIAGTYSDPWQNDALTVLTQQGTDLIACGGDDAWGPEYGSINGNSIELFGITGEYSDGIIKWSNGGEWPRVAPAPASAGAAATRATAKATDSWGQENAATNSAQAPNGDAGNDAQKRARWRDFKGYQDWYKENNVLPGKDPEEIQMDEERLFSSENNGEGIDFGLYDRVTCNITGPKSENIPQLTTFEALYAEFEEFLPSELVENIRKCKYKRPTPVQKFSIPAALSGRDVMCCAQTGSGKTAAFLIPILASMIKHGKATGALTVPFEGPCKPDTLVLSPTRELCLQIYDEALKFCHKTPHRCVRVYGQEQVKTQIEQLAKGGDLCVATPGRLWDFVSSGIVEVVDVQCLVLDEADRMLSMNMEGFIRDVVEKFGMPSREERQTLMFSATFPEDCQKLAQEYLFEHVFIGVGVVGGAACTVTQTLLQVAPEDKFERLIDFLNDWLGKRDKQERLLVFTNSKIQAKGLDEKLYERNIDTGALHGDLQQEERETNLSRFRSGDIDVLVATDLASRGLDICGVSHVVNYDLPRECDVYVQRIGRTGRIGHRGQATTFIAVGKDGTWHDSPEVLQGLPKIMQDSSAGCDNEVPAWLTSHIEVLQRNSWVQDSNASGADNTDVRSWGEDKGWRTAGR
;
A
#
# COMPACT_ATOMS: atom_id res chain seq x y z
N ARG A 1 46.49 1.35 64.31
CA ARG A 1 46.90 0.19 65.14
C ARG A 1 46.35 -1.04 64.41
N ILE A 2 47.16 -1.69 63.57
CA ILE A 2 47.97 -2.90 63.89
C ILE A 2 47.04 -4.11 64.04
N SER A 3 46.75 -4.87 62.97
CA SER A 3 47.53 -5.98 62.34
C SER A 3 47.00 -7.35 62.84
N THR A 4 47.15 -8.52 62.20
CA THR A 4 47.90 -9.05 61.03
C THR A 4 47.18 -10.37 60.63
N SER A 5 47.16 -10.89 59.40
CA SER A 5 48.31 -11.41 58.66
C SER A 5 47.96 -11.82 57.21
N ARG A 6 48.97 -11.80 56.32
CA ARG A 6 49.02 -12.55 55.03
C ARG A 6 50.04 -13.70 55.17
N PRO A 7 50.13 -14.65 54.21
CA PRO A 7 51.22 -14.51 53.22
C PRO A 7 50.97 -15.10 51.79
N ARG A 8 51.58 -14.44 50.78
CA ARG A 8 52.03 -14.94 49.44
C ARG A 8 50.95 -15.42 48.41
N GLY A 9 51.05 -15.17 47.10
CA GLY A 9 52.00 -14.35 46.33
C GLY A 9 51.65 -14.22 44.81
N TRP A 10 51.71 -12.99 44.30
CA TRP A 10 52.23 -12.48 43.01
C TRP A 10 51.95 -13.12 41.61
N TRP A 11 51.31 -12.29 40.77
CA TRP A 11 51.57 -12.03 39.32
C TRP A 11 50.86 -12.88 38.21
N PRO A 12 50.72 -12.36 36.96
CA PRO A 12 49.45 -12.37 36.18
C PRO A 12 49.42 -13.31 34.94
N PRO A 13 48.27 -13.42 34.25
CA PRO A 13 48.18 -14.11 32.95
C PRO A 13 48.42 -13.16 31.76
N ARG A 14 49.53 -13.36 31.05
CA ARG A 14 49.64 -13.11 29.59
C ARG A 14 50.18 -14.38 28.93
N ALA A 15 49.48 -14.83 27.89
CA ALA A 15 49.90 -15.71 26.79
C ALA A 15 50.94 -16.84 27.03
N CYS A 16 50.48 -18.09 26.89
CA CYS A 16 51.06 -19.15 26.02
C CYS A 16 49.98 -20.25 25.88
N GLN A 17 49.41 -20.44 24.69
CA GLN A 17 49.85 -21.46 23.71
C GLN A 17 50.01 -22.87 24.29
N LEU A 18 49.07 -23.74 23.91
CA LEU A 18 49.30 -25.17 23.77
C LEU A 18 48.67 -25.63 22.44
N GLN A 19 49.42 -26.40 21.67
CA GLN A 19 49.10 -26.73 20.29
C GLN A 19 47.97 -27.77 20.20
N MET A 20 47.10 -27.62 19.20
CA MET A 20 46.53 -28.77 18.51
C MET A 20 47.00 -28.75 17.06
N ALA A 21 47.53 -29.89 16.62
CA ALA A 21 48.08 -30.09 15.28
C ALA A 21 46.95 -30.31 14.25
N PRO A 22 47.18 -30.04 12.96
CA PRO A 22 46.12 -30.04 11.96
C PRO A 22 45.70 -31.47 11.58
N TRP A 23 44.40 -31.70 11.48
CA TRP A 23 43.87 -32.85 10.76
C TRP A 23 43.55 -32.44 9.32
N SER A 24 44.42 -32.83 8.40
CA SER A 24 44.15 -32.71 6.98
C SER A 24 43.13 -33.78 6.55
N ARG A 25 42.07 -33.35 5.87
CA ARG A 25 41.39 -34.20 4.89
C ARG A 25 41.20 -33.42 3.60
N ASN A 26 42.07 -33.74 2.63
CA ASN A 26 41.74 -33.54 1.23
C ASN A 26 40.46 -34.34 0.94
N ASN A 27 39.43 -33.70 0.41
CA ASN A 27 38.51 -34.36 -0.51
C ASN A 27 38.72 -33.71 -1.88
N ASN A 28 39.61 -34.30 -2.67
CA ASN A 28 39.65 -34.03 -4.10
C ASN A 28 38.30 -34.47 -4.68
N TRP A 29 37.64 -33.56 -5.40
CA TRP A 29 36.60 -33.93 -6.35
C TRP A 29 37.29 -34.63 -7.53
N GLN A 30 37.55 -35.93 -7.40
CA GLN A 30 37.89 -36.74 -8.57
C GLN A 30 36.62 -36.92 -9.41
N GLN A 31 36.74 -36.70 -10.72
CA GLN A 31 35.73 -37.12 -11.68
C GLN A 31 35.55 -38.63 -11.58
N TRP A 32 34.30 -39.09 -11.55
CA TRP A 32 33.98 -40.51 -11.72
C TRP A 32 33.54 -40.70 -13.16
N ASP A 33 34.45 -41.21 -13.97
CA ASP A 33 34.18 -41.59 -15.35
C ASP A 33 33.14 -42.71 -15.45
N SER A 34 32.49 -42.77 -16.60
CA SER A 34 31.39 -43.68 -16.90
C SER A 34 31.79 -45.16 -16.80
N PHE A 35 31.12 -45.89 -15.90
CA PHE A 35 31.03 -47.35 -15.90
C PHE A 35 29.57 -47.80 -16.01
N ALA A 36 29.32 -48.77 -16.87
CA ALA A 36 28.04 -49.47 -17.00
C ALA A 36 28.13 -50.87 -16.36
N VAL A 37 26.99 -51.60 -16.32
CA VAL A 37 26.80 -52.98 -15.80
C VAL A 37 26.59 -53.02 -14.27
N ALA A 38 25.59 -53.72 -13.68
CA ALA A 38 24.51 -54.58 -14.20
C ALA A 38 23.18 -54.27 -13.49
N ALA A 39 22.07 -54.85 -13.97
CA ALA A 39 20.79 -54.83 -13.27
C ALA A 39 20.86 -55.64 -11.96
N GLY A 40 20.92 -54.93 -10.82
CA GLY A 40 20.62 -55.44 -9.48
C GLY A 40 19.29 -54.84 -8.98
N ASP A 41 18.71 -55.43 -7.94
CA ASP A 41 17.37 -55.11 -7.46
C ASP A 41 17.16 -53.60 -7.20
N GLN A 42 16.09 -53.04 -7.78
CA GLN A 42 15.73 -51.64 -7.59
C GLN A 42 15.40 -51.38 -6.11
N ILE A 43 16.20 -50.51 -5.47
CA ILE A 43 15.99 -50.09 -4.08
C ILE A 43 14.71 -49.22 -3.93
N ASP A 44 14.13 -48.76 -5.04
CA ASP A 44 12.85 -48.03 -5.08
C ASP A 44 11.75 -48.74 -4.28
N GLY A 45 11.31 -48.14 -3.18
CA GLY A 45 10.26 -48.69 -2.33
C GLY A 45 10.15 -48.03 -0.95
N THR A 46 9.18 -48.52 -0.18
CA THR A 46 8.97 -48.12 1.21
C THR A 46 9.58 -49.16 2.13
N TYR A 47 10.35 -48.72 3.14
CA TYR A 47 11.07 -49.57 4.07
C TYR A 47 10.70 -49.22 5.50
N LYS A 48 10.60 -50.22 6.36
CA LYS A 48 10.44 -50.04 7.80
C LYS A 48 11.80 -50.13 8.50
N ASP A 49 12.07 -49.25 9.45
CA ASP A 49 13.18 -49.47 10.40
C ASP A 49 12.79 -50.58 11.41
N ASP A 50 13.65 -51.59 11.55
CA ASP A 50 13.45 -52.66 12.55
C ASP A 50 13.89 -52.23 13.96
N TRP A 51 14.60 -51.10 14.12
CA TRP A 51 15.17 -50.61 15.38
C TRP A 51 14.28 -49.55 16.06
N GLU A 52 13.74 -48.59 15.30
CA GLU A 52 12.73 -47.64 15.78
C GLU A 52 11.32 -48.08 15.39
N ALA A 53 10.51 -48.46 16.38
CA ALA A 53 9.17 -49.00 16.19
C ALA A 53 8.15 -47.92 15.78
N ASN A 54 8.24 -47.45 14.52
CA ASN A 54 7.21 -46.85 13.64
C ASN A 54 7.83 -46.01 12.51
N SER A 55 9.16 -45.84 12.49
CA SER A 55 9.87 -45.09 11.45
C SER A 55 9.78 -45.81 10.10
N VAL A 56 9.24 -45.12 9.09
CA VAL A 56 9.05 -45.62 7.73
C VAL A 56 9.75 -44.67 6.76
N MET A 57 10.63 -45.24 5.94
CA MET A 57 11.47 -44.53 4.96
C MET A 57 10.96 -44.78 3.55
N VAL A 58 10.85 -43.74 2.73
CA VAL A 58 10.71 -43.86 1.27
C VAL A 58 12.08 -43.73 0.66
N LEU A 59 12.48 -44.75 -0.10
CA LEU A 59 13.76 -44.83 -0.80
C LEU A 59 13.52 -44.75 -2.30
N LYS A 60 14.27 -43.89 -2.99
CA LYS A 60 14.19 -43.71 -4.44
C LYS A 60 15.58 -43.59 -5.07
N GLN A 61 15.89 -44.49 -5.99
CA GLN A 61 17.17 -44.59 -6.66
C GLN A 61 17.09 -43.98 -8.07
N THR A 62 18.08 -43.18 -8.45
CA THR A 62 18.23 -42.62 -9.80
C THR A 62 19.68 -42.80 -10.23
N GLY A 63 19.95 -43.86 -11.00
CA GLY A 63 21.31 -44.30 -11.30
C GLY A 63 22.02 -44.82 -10.04
N ASN A 64 23.19 -44.29 -9.74
CA ASN A 64 23.92 -44.61 -8.51
C ASN A 64 23.53 -43.71 -7.33
N THR A 65 22.70 -42.68 -7.52
CA THR A 65 22.23 -41.79 -6.45
C THR A 65 20.96 -42.37 -5.81
N LEU A 66 20.86 -42.27 -4.49
CA LEU A 66 19.73 -42.76 -3.71
C LEU A 66 19.21 -41.65 -2.80
N THR A 67 17.96 -41.22 -2.94
CA THR A 67 17.33 -40.29 -1.99
C THR A 67 16.48 -41.07 -1.00
N ALA A 68 16.58 -40.72 0.29
CA ALA A 68 15.73 -41.26 1.35
C ALA A 68 15.06 -40.15 2.15
N GLU A 69 13.81 -40.37 2.56
CA GLU A 69 13.00 -39.44 3.34
C GLU A 69 12.10 -40.22 4.31
N ALA A 70 11.97 -39.77 5.56
CA ALA A 70 11.06 -40.37 6.53
C ALA A 70 9.62 -39.86 6.32
N THR A 71 8.63 -40.76 6.27
CA THR A 71 7.23 -40.39 5.98
C THR A 71 6.56 -39.51 7.05
N ASP A 72 7.15 -39.42 8.24
CA ASP A 72 6.71 -38.59 9.36
C ASP A 72 7.51 -37.28 9.51
N GLY A 73 8.48 -37.04 8.63
CA GLY A 73 9.36 -35.88 8.68
C GLY A 73 10.39 -35.88 9.81
N SER A 74 10.57 -37.01 10.54
CA SER A 74 11.55 -37.12 11.63
C SER A 74 13.00 -37.03 11.14
N TRP A 75 13.27 -37.49 9.91
CA TRP A 75 14.55 -37.39 9.21
C TRP A 75 14.36 -36.68 7.87
N GLY A 76 15.03 -35.54 7.69
CA GLY A 76 14.97 -34.75 6.46
C GLY A 76 15.68 -35.45 5.28
N PRO A 77 15.33 -35.10 4.03
CA PRO A 77 15.77 -35.83 2.84
C PRO A 77 17.30 -35.76 2.66
N GLU A 78 17.95 -36.92 2.51
CA GLU A 78 19.38 -37.01 2.21
C GLU A 78 19.64 -37.80 0.92
N SER A 79 20.71 -37.41 0.21
CA SER A 79 21.25 -38.11 -0.96
C SER A 79 22.42 -39.02 -0.58
N GLY A 80 22.19 -40.31 -0.68
CA GLY A 80 23.17 -41.38 -0.62
C GLY A 80 23.62 -41.90 -1.99
N ALA A 81 24.42 -42.97 -1.96
CA ALA A 81 24.94 -43.65 -3.13
C ALA A 81 24.76 -45.18 -3.05
N VAL A 82 24.65 -45.82 -4.20
CA VAL A 82 24.49 -47.27 -4.38
C VAL A 82 25.59 -47.80 -5.32
N GLU A 83 26.32 -48.81 -4.85
CA GLU A 83 27.39 -49.49 -5.61
C GLU A 83 27.17 -51.01 -5.51
N GLY A 84 26.54 -51.59 -6.53
CA GLY A 84 26.14 -53.01 -6.51
C GLY A 84 25.11 -53.28 -5.42
N THR A 85 25.44 -54.15 -4.47
CA THR A 85 24.62 -54.41 -3.27
C THR A 85 24.95 -53.49 -2.09
N THR A 86 25.92 -52.57 -2.22
CA THR A 86 26.32 -51.66 -1.14
C THR A 86 25.49 -50.37 -1.19
N VAL A 87 24.91 -49.98 -0.05
CA VAL A 87 24.12 -48.76 0.12
C VAL A 87 24.82 -47.85 1.12
N LYS A 88 24.93 -46.55 0.81
CA LYS A 88 25.53 -45.53 1.69
C LYS A 88 24.62 -44.32 1.79
N ILE A 89 24.13 -43.96 2.99
CA ILE A 89 23.25 -42.80 3.23
C ILE A 89 23.26 -42.45 4.73
N TRP A 90 23.04 -41.18 5.10
CA TRP A 90 23.14 -40.69 6.49
C TRP A 90 24.48 -41.05 7.18
N GLY A 91 25.56 -41.10 6.38
CA GLY A 91 26.89 -41.56 6.81
C GLY A 91 26.99 -43.05 7.16
N LEU A 92 25.90 -43.81 7.11
CA LEU A 92 25.88 -45.26 7.29
C LEU A 92 26.28 -45.97 6.00
N THR A 93 26.89 -47.15 6.14
CA THR A 93 27.09 -48.11 5.06
C THR A 93 26.33 -49.38 5.41
N GLY A 94 25.74 -50.02 4.41
CA GLY A 94 24.96 -51.25 4.57
C GLY A 94 24.90 -52.07 3.29
N THR A 95 24.38 -53.28 3.41
CA THR A 95 24.27 -54.23 2.30
C THR A 95 22.81 -54.58 2.04
N LEU A 96 22.37 -54.47 0.78
CA LEU A 96 21.07 -54.93 0.32
C LEU A 96 21.13 -56.45 0.04
N ASP A 97 20.24 -57.20 0.67
CA ASP A 97 20.01 -58.63 0.41
C ASP A 97 18.51 -58.92 0.46
N ASN A 98 17.95 -59.49 -0.62
CA ASN A 98 16.54 -59.91 -0.74
C ASN A 98 15.51 -58.86 -0.24
N GLY A 99 15.66 -57.59 -0.65
CA GLY A 99 14.76 -56.50 -0.26
C GLY A 99 14.92 -56.01 1.19
N LYS A 100 15.98 -56.45 1.89
CA LYS A 100 16.33 -55.98 3.23
C LYS A 100 17.70 -55.30 3.21
N ILE A 101 17.82 -54.11 3.81
CA ILE A 101 19.10 -53.44 3.99
C ILE A 101 19.63 -53.77 5.39
N GLN A 102 20.83 -54.36 5.48
CA GLN A 102 21.56 -54.59 6.73
C GLN A 102 22.60 -53.49 6.90
N TRP A 103 22.51 -52.67 7.95
CA TRP A 103 23.47 -51.60 8.22
C TRP A 103 24.64 -52.09 9.07
N ASP A 104 25.84 -51.55 8.83
CA ASP A 104 27.08 -51.93 9.55
C ASP A 104 27.01 -51.63 11.06
N ASN A 105 26.07 -50.76 11.48
CA ASN A 105 25.80 -50.46 12.90
C ASN A 105 24.91 -51.51 13.60
N GLY A 106 24.44 -52.54 12.88
CA GLY A 106 23.57 -53.60 13.40
C GLY A 106 22.07 -53.33 13.29
N GLY A 107 21.66 -52.16 12.78
CA GLY A 107 20.28 -51.89 12.41
C GLY A 107 19.90 -52.56 11.07
N SER A 108 18.61 -52.70 10.80
CA SER A 108 18.17 -53.17 9.48
C SER A 108 16.83 -52.64 9.06
N TRP A 109 16.67 -52.43 7.75
CA TRP A 109 15.44 -51.92 7.14
C TRP A 109 14.80 -52.96 6.23
N SER A 110 13.51 -53.22 6.45
CA SER A 110 12.73 -54.24 5.74
C SER A 110 11.75 -53.60 4.76
N ARG A 111 11.80 -53.97 3.47
CA ARG A 111 10.85 -53.47 2.44
C ARG A 111 9.40 -53.87 2.77
N ILE A 112 8.48 -52.92 2.60
CA ILE A 112 7.05 -53.07 2.83
C ILE A 112 6.32 -53.09 1.48
N ASP A 113 6.28 -54.24 0.81
CA ASP A 113 5.51 -54.36 -0.44
C ASP A 113 4.00 -54.50 -0.16
N SER A 114 3.20 -53.63 -0.76
CA SER A 114 1.74 -53.76 -0.87
C SER A 114 1.35 -53.87 -2.36
N PRO A 115 0.38 -54.74 -2.73
CA PRO A 115 0.10 -55.04 -4.14
C PRO A 115 -0.63 -53.90 -4.85
N ALA A 116 -0.16 -53.56 -6.05
CA ALA A 116 -0.71 -52.49 -6.88
C ALA A 116 -2.04 -52.86 -7.58
N PRO A 117 -2.92 -51.86 -7.84
CA PRO A 117 -3.88 -51.91 -8.93
C PRO A 117 -3.60 -50.83 -10.01
N LYS A 118 -3.06 -51.30 -11.13
CA LYS A 118 -3.25 -50.90 -12.55
C LYS A 118 -3.39 -49.41 -12.98
N GLN A 119 -2.61 -49.06 -14.00
CA GLN A 119 -2.90 -47.98 -14.97
C GLN A 119 -4.09 -48.34 -15.88
N GLU A 120 -4.87 -47.33 -16.32
CA GLU A 120 -5.61 -47.37 -17.60
C GLU A 120 -6.13 -45.96 -18.03
N GLU A 121 -5.85 -45.59 -19.27
CA GLU A 121 -6.57 -44.60 -20.11
C GLU A 121 -7.12 -45.37 -21.34
N PRO A 122 -8.03 -44.84 -22.20
CA PRO A 122 -9.20 -44.00 -21.94
C PRO A 122 -10.49 -44.49 -22.68
N ALA A 123 -11.61 -43.79 -22.43
CA ALA A 123 -12.79 -43.60 -23.32
C ALA A 123 -13.89 -44.69 -23.56
N ALA A 124 -15.13 -44.17 -23.60
CA ALA A 124 -16.29 -44.52 -24.46
C ALA A 124 -17.37 -45.61 -24.09
N THR A 125 -18.63 -45.14 -24.20
CA THR A 125 -19.88 -45.81 -24.65
C THR A 125 -20.71 -46.79 -23.77
N ALA A 126 -21.88 -46.29 -23.36
CA ALA A 126 -23.25 -46.77 -23.71
C ALA A 126 -24.06 -47.74 -22.79
N GLU A 127 -25.24 -47.21 -22.39
CA GLU A 127 -26.59 -47.81 -22.35
C GLU A 127 -27.08 -48.78 -21.24
N ALA A 128 -27.99 -48.27 -20.37
CA ALA A 128 -29.47 -48.48 -20.45
C ALA A 128 -30.22 -48.81 -19.12
N GLY A 129 -31.21 -47.97 -18.78
CA GLY A 129 -32.38 -48.29 -17.91
C GLY A 129 -32.29 -47.84 -16.43
N GLY A 130 -33.23 -47.06 -15.87
CA GLY A 130 -34.33 -46.32 -16.49
C GLY A 130 -35.37 -45.76 -15.47
N GLY A 131 -35.67 -44.46 -15.55
CA GLY A 131 -36.79 -43.74 -14.87
C GLY A 131 -36.71 -43.61 -13.33
N ALA A 132 -37.46 -42.73 -12.65
CA ALA A 132 -38.21 -41.54 -13.06
C ALA A 132 -38.72 -40.81 -11.78
N ASP A 133 -38.95 -39.50 -11.69
CA ASP A 133 -38.52 -38.31 -12.45
C ASP A 133 -38.87 -37.06 -11.60
N ASN A 134 -38.16 -35.93 -11.73
CA ASN A 134 -38.80 -34.61 -11.51
C ASN A 134 -38.16 -33.46 -12.32
N PHE A 135 -39.00 -32.53 -12.75
CA PHE A 135 -38.74 -31.55 -13.82
C PHE A 135 -37.95 -30.30 -13.37
N ASP A 136 -37.05 -29.82 -14.24
CA ASP A 136 -36.69 -28.40 -14.35
C ASP A 136 -36.73 -27.98 -15.85
N PRO A 137 -37.69 -27.13 -16.28
CA PRO A 137 -37.91 -26.83 -17.70
C PRO A 137 -36.80 -26.02 -18.40
N TRP A 138 -35.86 -25.41 -17.67
CA TRP A 138 -35.02 -24.33 -18.21
C TRP A 138 -33.73 -24.78 -18.93
N LYS A 139 -33.37 -26.06 -18.91
CA LYS A 139 -32.07 -26.57 -19.44
C LYS A 139 -32.05 -27.02 -20.91
N LYS A 140 -33.10 -26.80 -21.72
CA LYS A 140 -33.18 -27.36 -23.09
C LYS A 140 -33.57 -26.40 -24.22
N ALA A 141 -33.21 -25.11 -24.10
CA ALA A 141 -33.52 -24.08 -25.11
C ALA A 141 -32.33 -23.15 -25.49
N ALA A 142 -31.08 -23.57 -25.24
CA ALA A 142 -29.88 -22.73 -25.40
C ALA A 142 -28.77 -23.34 -26.28
N SER A 143 -29.13 -24.17 -27.27
CA SER A 143 -28.22 -24.59 -28.34
C SER A 143 -28.90 -24.35 -29.69
N ALA A 144 -28.49 -23.28 -30.42
CA ALA A 144 -28.56 -23.14 -31.89
C ALA A 144 -28.33 -21.70 -32.43
N LEU A 145 -28.16 -20.67 -31.59
CA LEU A 145 -27.82 -19.31 -32.07
C LEU A 145 -26.60 -18.76 -31.33
N ASP A 146 -25.54 -18.54 -32.10
CA ASP A 146 -24.45 -17.60 -31.80
C ASP A 146 -24.51 -16.47 -32.82
N ILE A 147 -24.74 -15.25 -32.33
CA ILE A 147 -24.86 -14.03 -33.13
C ILE A 147 -23.66 -13.09 -32.94
N SER A 148 -22.56 -13.60 -32.37
CA SER A 148 -21.34 -12.81 -32.13
C SER A 148 -20.65 -12.45 -33.44
N GLY A 149 -20.25 -11.20 -33.63
CA GLY A 149 -19.60 -10.70 -34.85
C GLY A 149 -20.01 -9.29 -35.24
N THR A 150 -19.54 -8.83 -36.40
CA THR A 150 -19.73 -7.45 -36.86
C THR A 150 -20.88 -7.34 -37.87
N TYR A 151 -21.75 -6.35 -37.66
CA TYR A 151 -22.95 -6.09 -38.45
C TYR A 151 -22.99 -4.62 -38.89
N SER A 152 -23.61 -4.35 -40.03
CA SER A 152 -23.86 -2.98 -40.52
C SER A 152 -25.23 -2.50 -40.05
N ASP A 153 -25.30 -1.37 -39.34
CA ASP A 153 -26.56 -0.71 -38.94
C ASP A 153 -26.98 0.39 -39.94
N PRO A 154 -28.08 0.21 -40.69
CA PRO A 154 -28.60 1.22 -41.61
C PRO A 154 -29.12 2.49 -40.93
N TRP A 155 -29.46 2.46 -39.63
CA TRP A 155 -29.99 3.64 -38.93
C TRP A 155 -28.94 4.71 -38.66
N GLN A 156 -27.67 4.33 -38.55
CA GLN A 156 -26.53 5.24 -38.41
C GLN A 156 -25.66 5.29 -39.68
N GLY A 157 -26.29 5.11 -40.86
CA GLY A 157 -25.59 5.25 -42.14
C GLY A 157 -24.58 4.14 -42.45
N ASN A 158 -24.90 2.90 -42.06
CA ASN A 158 -24.02 1.72 -42.15
C ASN A 158 -22.81 1.76 -41.20
N ALA A 159 -22.99 2.30 -39.99
CA ALA A 159 -22.02 2.13 -38.92
C ALA A 159 -21.83 0.63 -38.58
N LEU A 160 -20.61 0.22 -38.26
CA LEU A 160 -20.31 -1.16 -37.85
C LEU A 160 -20.58 -1.33 -36.35
N ILE A 161 -21.27 -2.40 -35.99
CA ILE A 161 -21.57 -2.76 -34.59
C ILE A 161 -21.08 -4.18 -34.33
N VAL A 162 -20.34 -4.36 -33.24
CA VAL A 162 -19.83 -5.67 -32.81
C VAL A 162 -20.73 -6.22 -31.71
N PHE A 163 -21.29 -7.41 -31.94
CA PHE A 163 -22.01 -8.17 -30.94
C PHE A 163 -21.13 -9.25 -30.31
N THR A 164 -21.27 -9.42 -28.99
CA THR A 164 -20.63 -10.48 -28.20
C THR A 164 -21.67 -11.16 -27.33
N GLN A 165 -21.87 -12.47 -27.50
CA GLN A 165 -22.87 -13.25 -26.76
C GLN A 165 -22.23 -14.07 -25.63
N SER A 166 -22.84 -14.05 -24.44
CA SER A 166 -22.48 -14.93 -23.31
C SER A 166 -23.74 -15.57 -22.74
N GLY A 167 -23.92 -16.86 -23.05
CA GLY A 167 -25.17 -17.59 -22.74
C GLY A 167 -26.37 -16.97 -23.45
N THR A 168 -27.34 -16.47 -22.68
CA THR A 168 -28.53 -15.76 -23.18
C THR A 168 -28.38 -14.23 -23.17
N LYS A 169 -27.26 -13.69 -22.70
CA LYS A 169 -26.97 -12.25 -22.71
C LYS A 169 -26.21 -11.86 -23.97
N LEU A 170 -26.55 -10.69 -24.51
CA LEU A 170 -25.87 -10.07 -25.63
C LEU A 170 -25.34 -8.69 -25.21
N MET A 171 -24.11 -8.38 -25.60
CA MET A 171 -23.54 -7.04 -25.51
C MET A 171 -23.26 -6.52 -26.92
N ALA A 172 -23.50 -5.23 -27.13
CA ALA A 172 -23.21 -4.51 -28.37
C ALA A 172 -22.19 -3.41 -28.10
N ALA A 173 -21.20 -3.26 -28.97
CA ALA A 173 -20.20 -2.20 -28.89
C ALA A 173 -19.97 -1.55 -30.26
N GLY A 174 -19.68 -0.24 -30.25
CA GLY A 174 -19.13 0.46 -31.42
C GLY A 174 -17.68 0.06 -31.72
N PRO A 175 -17.14 0.35 -32.92
CA PRO A 175 -15.81 -0.10 -33.34
C PRO A 175 -14.65 0.51 -32.55
N ASP A 176 -14.91 1.63 -31.86
CA ASP A 176 -14.00 2.39 -31.00
C ASP A 176 -14.11 2.02 -29.51
N GLY A 177 -14.98 1.05 -29.16
CA GLY A 177 -15.21 0.64 -27.77
C GLY A 177 -16.01 1.63 -26.93
N SER A 178 -16.56 2.69 -27.51
CA SER A 178 -17.23 3.78 -26.77
C SER A 178 -18.59 3.41 -26.11
N TRP A 179 -19.06 2.16 -26.27
CA TRP A 179 -20.37 1.70 -25.80
C TRP A 179 -20.29 0.42 -24.96
N GLY A 180 -20.91 0.45 -23.78
CA GLY A 180 -21.29 -0.73 -23.00
C GLY A 180 -21.97 -0.35 -21.68
N PRO A 181 -22.73 -1.27 -21.02
CA PRO A 181 -23.20 -2.56 -21.47
C PRO A 181 -24.75 -2.58 -21.55
N GLU A 182 -25.33 -2.24 -22.71
CA GLU A 182 -26.78 -2.46 -22.92
C GLU A 182 -27.07 -3.96 -23.06
N GLN A 183 -27.88 -4.51 -22.16
CA GLN A 183 -28.12 -5.95 -22.06
C GLN A 183 -29.26 -6.39 -22.98
N GLY A 184 -28.89 -6.80 -24.20
CA GLY A 184 -29.79 -7.57 -25.05
C GLY A 184 -29.97 -9.01 -24.54
N THR A 185 -31.07 -9.66 -24.89
CA THR A 185 -31.27 -11.09 -24.59
C THR A 185 -31.66 -11.92 -25.80
N VAL A 186 -31.13 -13.15 -25.86
CA VAL A 186 -31.43 -14.14 -26.89
C VAL A 186 -32.24 -15.28 -26.26
N ARG A 187 -33.46 -15.50 -26.72
CA ARG A 187 -34.34 -16.58 -26.26
C ARG A 187 -35.09 -17.23 -27.43
N GLY A 188 -34.86 -18.52 -27.66
CA GLY A 188 -35.66 -19.34 -28.58
C GLY A 188 -35.69 -18.85 -30.04
N GLY A 189 -34.62 -18.22 -30.53
CA GLY A 189 -34.54 -17.64 -31.88
C GLY A 189 -35.08 -16.21 -32.00
N SER A 190 -35.63 -15.64 -30.92
CA SER A 190 -35.90 -14.21 -30.80
C SER A 190 -34.74 -13.49 -30.11
N ILE A 191 -34.45 -12.29 -30.59
CA ILE A 191 -33.45 -11.35 -30.09
C ILE A 191 -34.19 -10.11 -29.61
N GLU A 192 -33.84 -9.59 -28.44
CA GLU A 192 -34.35 -8.32 -27.94
C GLU A 192 -33.16 -7.43 -27.54
N ILE A 193 -33.00 -6.29 -28.22
CA ILE A 193 -31.91 -5.31 -28.04
C ILE A 193 -32.54 -3.92 -28.18
N PHE A 194 -32.12 -2.92 -27.38
CA PHE A 194 -32.73 -1.58 -27.34
C PHE A 194 -34.26 -1.60 -27.09
N GLY A 195 -34.78 -2.64 -26.42
CA GLY A 195 -36.22 -2.85 -26.21
C GLY A 195 -37.02 -3.19 -27.48
N GLN A 196 -36.36 -3.42 -28.62
CA GLN A 196 -36.98 -3.85 -29.86
C GLN A 196 -36.67 -5.32 -30.17
N LYS A 197 -37.63 -5.99 -30.82
CA LYS A 197 -37.54 -7.40 -31.18
C LYS A 197 -37.03 -7.58 -32.60
N ALA A 198 -36.15 -8.57 -32.73
CA ALA A 198 -35.57 -9.02 -33.98
C ALA A 198 -35.50 -10.55 -34.02
N LYS A 199 -35.27 -11.07 -35.22
CA LYS A 199 -35.01 -12.49 -35.50
C LYS A 199 -33.67 -12.62 -36.21
N PHE A 200 -33.04 -13.78 -36.05
CA PHE A 200 -31.80 -14.08 -36.75
C PHE A 200 -32.08 -15.09 -37.87
N GLU A 201 -31.97 -14.65 -39.12
CA GLU A 201 -32.29 -15.45 -40.30
C GLU A 201 -31.17 -15.30 -41.33
N GLY A 202 -30.68 -16.42 -41.88
CA GLY A 202 -29.63 -16.43 -42.92
C GLY A 202 -28.24 -15.91 -42.50
N GLY A 203 -28.06 -15.59 -41.22
CA GLY A 203 -26.84 -14.94 -40.69
C GLY A 203 -27.02 -13.45 -40.37
N ASN A 204 -28.17 -12.85 -40.70
CA ASN A 204 -28.49 -11.44 -40.53
C ASN A 204 -29.49 -11.23 -39.37
N VAL A 205 -29.52 -10.02 -38.80
CA VAL A 205 -30.53 -9.63 -37.79
C VAL A 205 -31.66 -8.86 -38.48
N VAL A 206 -32.86 -9.42 -38.47
CA VAL A 206 -34.08 -8.89 -39.10
C VAL A 206 -34.99 -8.32 -38.01
N TRP A 207 -35.23 -7.02 -38.02
CA TRP A 207 -36.06 -6.32 -37.04
C TRP A 207 -37.54 -6.37 -37.42
N ASP A 208 -38.44 -6.38 -36.43
CA ASP A 208 -39.89 -6.41 -36.65
C ASP A 208 -40.43 -5.19 -37.45
N ASN A 209 -39.65 -4.10 -37.52
CA ASN A 209 -39.93 -2.91 -38.34
C ASN A 209 -39.50 -3.05 -39.82
N GLY A 210 -38.97 -4.21 -40.23
CA GLY A 210 -38.60 -4.54 -41.61
C GLY A 210 -37.15 -4.23 -42.00
N ASN A 211 -36.35 -3.64 -41.11
CA ASN A 211 -34.93 -3.41 -41.36
C ASN A 211 -34.11 -4.70 -41.19
N VAL A 212 -33.05 -4.85 -41.96
CA VAL A 212 -32.12 -5.98 -41.92
C VAL A 212 -30.71 -5.47 -41.69
N TRP A 213 -30.05 -5.95 -40.63
CA TRP A 213 -28.63 -5.72 -40.38
C TRP A 213 -27.85 -6.92 -40.92
N GLU A 214 -27.01 -6.67 -41.92
CA GLU A 214 -26.24 -7.71 -42.59
C GLU A 214 -24.92 -8.00 -41.86
N ARG A 215 -24.58 -9.29 -41.71
CA ARG A 215 -23.33 -9.72 -41.08
C ARG A 215 -22.17 -9.60 -42.06
N VAL A 216 -21.16 -8.81 -41.70
CA VAL A 216 -19.96 -8.62 -42.51
C VAL A 216 -19.09 -9.87 -42.38
N LYS A 217 -18.79 -10.54 -43.50
CA LYS A 217 -18.20 -11.89 -43.49
C LYS A 217 -16.67 -11.95 -43.42
N ASP A 218 -15.97 -10.85 -43.67
CA ASP A 218 -14.50 -10.81 -43.70
C ASP A 218 -13.95 -9.65 -42.85
N ALA A 219 -13.77 -9.90 -41.55
CA ALA A 219 -13.19 -8.94 -40.59
C ALA A 219 -11.66 -8.79 -40.69
N ALA A 220 -11.09 -8.95 -41.89
CA ALA A 220 -9.67 -8.78 -42.20
C ALA A 220 -9.40 -7.63 -43.21
N ALA A 221 -10.44 -6.87 -43.58
CA ALA A 221 -10.36 -5.75 -44.54
C ALA A 221 -10.87 -4.42 -43.95
N ALA A 222 -10.93 -4.30 -42.62
CA ALA A 222 -11.43 -3.12 -41.90
C ALA A 222 -10.31 -2.17 -41.38
N GLU A 223 -9.03 -2.44 -41.65
CA GLU A 223 -7.90 -1.58 -41.24
C GLU A 223 -7.60 -0.42 -42.21
N GLU A 224 -8.05 -0.44 -43.46
CA GLU A 224 -7.66 0.57 -44.47
C GLU A 224 -8.64 1.77 -44.62
N ALA A 225 -9.85 1.69 -44.06
CA ALA A 225 -10.83 2.78 -44.11
C ALA A 225 -10.44 4.06 -43.33
N PRO A 226 -9.80 4.01 -42.14
CA PRO A 226 -9.45 5.22 -41.38
C PRO A 226 -8.33 6.06 -42.04
N ALA A 227 -7.40 5.39 -42.74
CA ALA A 227 -6.20 6.03 -43.28
C ALA A 227 -6.50 7.01 -44.43
N GLN A 228 -7.47 6.69 -45.29
CA GLN A 228 -7.82 7.55 -46.43
C GLN A 228 -8.70 8.75 -46.03
N ALA A 229 -9.55 8.62 -45.01
CA ALA A 229 -10.29 9.75 -44.45
C ALA A 229 -9.34 10.75 -43.74
N ALA A 230 -8.37 10.25 -42.96
CA ALA A 230 -7.34 11.08 -42.33
C ALA A 230 -6.40 11.75 -43.35
N ALA A 231 -6.11 11.11 -44.48
CA ALA A 231 -5.32 11.69 -45.56
C ALA A 231 -6.06 12.82 -46.30
N ALA A 232 -7.37 12.67 -46.54
CA ALA A 232 -8.20 13.72 -47.13
C ALA A 232 -8.32 14.95 -46.21
N ALA A 233 -8.57 14.74 -44.90
CA ALA A 233 -8.65 15.82 -43.92
C ALA A 233 -7.30 16.55 -43.73
N ARG A 234 -6.15 15.85 -43.86
CA ARG A 234 -4.83 16.50 -43.85
C ARG A 234 -4.55 17.31 -45.12
N ALA A 235 -5.10 16.92 -46.27
CA ALA A 235 -4.90 17.62 -47.54
C ALA A 235 -5.53 19.03 -47.56
N GLU A 236 -6.70 19.23 -46.93
CA GLU A 236 -7.32 20.56 -46.81
C GLU A 236 -6.61 21.48 -45.81
N VAL A 237 -5.97 20.95 -44.76
CA VAL A 237 -5.19 21.76 -43.81
C VAL A 237 -3.83 22.18 -44.40
N THR A 238 -3.23 21.38 -45.29
CA THR A 238 -2.01 21.77 -46.04
C THR A 238 -2.25 22.69 -47.24
N ALA A 239 -3.45 23.26 -47.40
CA ALA A 239 -3.74 24.27 -48.42
C ALA A 239 -3.69 25.72 -47.91
N ALA A 240 -3.59 25.93 -46.58
CA ALA A 240 -3.56 27.25 -45.94
C ALA A 240 -2.18 27.65 -45.36
N ALA A 241 -1.15 26.83 -45.55
CA ALA A 241 0.21 27.03 -45.02
C ALA A 241 1.27 27.17 -46.14
N ALA A 242 0.90 27.85 -47.23
CA ALA A 242 1.74 28.04 -48.42
C ALA A 242 1.83 29.51 -48.87
N ASP A 243 1.91 30.44 -47.92
CA ASP A 243 2.57 31.73 -48.14
C ASP A 243 3.10 32.28 -46.80
N VAL A 244 4.20 33.05 -46.86
CA VAL A 244 5.04 33.57 -45.75
C VAL A 244 6.21 32.67 -45.32
N ALA A 245 7.16 32.50 -46.25
CA ALA A 245 8.56 32.17 -45.93
C ALA A 245 9.54 33.09 -46.71
N ALA A 246 9.23 34.39 -46.79
CA ALA A 246 10.12 35.41 -47.35
C ALA A 246 9.77 36.80 -46.77
N GLY A 247 10.58 37.33 -45.84
CA GLY A 247 10.34 38.66 -45.28
C GLY A 247 11.01 38.91 -43.94
N SER A 248 12.31 39.19 -43.95
CA SER A 248 12.99 39.77 -42.79
C SER A 248 12.46 41.18 -42.49
N GLY A 249 11.92 41.43 -41.30
CA GLY A 249 11.50 42.75 -40.86
C GLY A 249 11.29 42.81 -39.36
N ALA A 250 12.10 43.61 -38.66
CA ALA A 250 11.90 43.86 -37.23
C ALA A 250 10.66 44.74 -37.02
N ALA A 251 9.79 44.36 -36.09
CA ALA A 251 8.65 45.15 -35.66
C ALA A 251 8.72 45.42 -34.14
N THR A 252 8.46 46.67 -33.80
CA THR A 252 8.55 47.31 -32.49
C THR A 252 7.67 46.67 -31.41
N ALA A 253 8.07 46.87 -30.14
CA ALA A 253 7.25 46.54 -28.98
C ALA A 253 5.85 47.19 -29.04
N GLY A 254 4.81 46.39 -28.86
CA GLY A 254 3.47 46.83 -28.47
C GLY A 254 3.22 46.47 -27.01
N ASP A 255 2.48 47.31 -26.29
CA ASP A 255 2.14 47.04 -24.88
C ASP A 255 1.35 45.74 -24.73
N SER A 256 1.75 44.87 -23.80
CA SER A 256 0.99 43.66 -23.50
C SER A 256 -0.39 44.02 -22.93
N ILE A 257 -1.42 43.37 -23.46
CA ILE A 257 -2.80 43.48 -23.01
C ILE A 257 -3.03 42.82 -21.64
N ALA A 258 -2.09 42.04 -21.12
CA ALA A 258 -2.22 41.43 -19.81
C ALA A 258 -2.33 42.51 -18.72
N GLY A 259 -3.41 42.48 -17.93
CA GLY A 259 -3.73 43.52 -16.95
C GLY A 259 -5.16 43.42 -16.41
N THR A 260 -5.51 44.31 -15.49
CA THR A 260 -6.86 44.43 -14.91
C THR A 260 -7.64 45.52 -15.63
N TYR A 261 -8.88 45.23 -16.00
CA TYR A 261 -9.78 46.10 -16.75
C TYR A 261 -11.10 46.30 -15.98
N SER A 262 -11.70 47.47 -16.12
CA SER A 262 -13.08 47.72 -15.70
C SER A 262 -14.02 47.16 -16.79
N ASP A 263 -14.90 46.23 -16.44
CA ASP A 263 -15.94 45.68 -17.32
C ASP A 263 -17.28 46.41 -17.10
N PRO A 264 -17.70 47.32 -18.01
CA PRO A 264 -18.97 48.03 -17.86
C PRO A 264 -20.20 47.14 -18.09
N TRP A 265 -20.05 45.93 -18.67
CA TRP A 265 -21.15 44.98 -18.79
C TRP A 265 -21.52 44.35 -17.44
N GLN A 266 -20.63 44.46 -16.44
CA GLN A 266 -20.82 43.96 -15.07
C GLN A 266 -20.73 45.07 -14.02
N ASN A 267 -21.30 46.26 -14.28
CA ASN A 267 -21.29 47.41 -13.36
C ASN A 267 -19.86 47.84 -12.94
N ASP A 268 -18.91 47.89 -13.87
CA ASP A 268 -17.51 48.24 -13.63
C ASP A 268 -16.76 47.26 -12.70
N ALA A 269 -17.13 45.98 -12.75
CA ALA A 269 -16.37 44.90 -12.11
C ALA A 269 -14.95 44.78 -12.68
N LEU A 270 -14.01 44.30 -11.87
CA LEU A 270 -12.63 44.12 -12.29
C LEU A 270 -12.43 42.75 -12.95
N THR A 271 -12.09 42.75 -14.24
CA THR A 271 -11.74 41.55 -15.00
C THR A 271 -10.23 41.52 -15.24
N VAL A 272 -9.59 40.39 -14.92
CA VAL A 272 -8.16 40.17 -15.13
C VAL A 272 -7.97 39.43 -16.45
N LEU A 273 -7.20 40.04 -17.36
CA LEU A 273 -6.78 39.43 -18.61
C LEU A 273 -5.33 38.94 -18.47
N THR A 274 -5.09 37.69 -18.83
CA THR A 274 -3.75 37.10 -18.93
C THR A 274 -3.51 36.65 -20.37
N GLN A 275 -2.30 36.89 -20.88
CA GLN A 275 -1.93 36.63 -22.27
C GLN A 275 -0.76 35.63 -22.33
N GLN A 276 -0.90 34.58 -23.13
CA GLN A 276 0.20 33.67 -23.50
C GLN A 276 0.29 33.56 -25.02
N GLY A 277 1.22 34.31 -25.63
CA GLY A 277 1.32 34.40 -27.09
C GLY A 277 0.08 35.04 -27.71
N THR A 278 -0.63 34.29 -28.56
CA THR A 278 -1.91 34.65 -29.16
C THR A 278 -3.13 34.31 -28.30
N ASP A 279 -2.94 33.57 -27.21
CA ASP A 279 -4.05 33.08 -26.39
C ASP A 279 -4.30 34.07 -25.24
N LEU A 280 -5.58 34.34 -24.99
CA LEU A 280 -6.04 35.27 -23.96
C LEU A 280 -7.00 34.54 -23.01
N ILE A 281 -6.80 34.69 -21.71
CA ILE A 281 -7.69 34.12 -20.69
C ILE A 281 -8.23 35.27 -19.84
N ALA A 282 -9.55 35.31 -19.68
CA ALA A 282 -10.25 36.28 -18.86
C ALA A 282 -10.85 35.62 -17.61
N CYS A 283 -10.58 36.22 -16.45
CA CYS A 283 -11.16 35.82 -15.17
C CYS A 283 -11.84 37.04 -14.51
N GLY A 284 -13.11 36.90 -14.12
CA GLY A 284 -13.79 37.90 -13.29
C GLY A 284 -13.25 37.89 -11.85
N GLY A 285 -13.12 39.06 -11.23
CA GLY A 285 -12.37 39.24 -9.97
C GLY A 285 -12.89 38.56 -8.71
N ASP A 286 -14.04 37.87 -8.76
CA ASP A 286 -14.71 37.23 -7.61
C ASP A 286 -14.84 35.68 -7.76
N ASP A 287 -14.04 35.04 -8.64
CA ASP A 287 -14.03 33.57 -8.91
C ASP A 287 -15.38 32.95 -9.31
N ALA A 288 -16.40 33.77 -9.60
CA ALA A 288 -17.79 33.33 -9.81
C ALA A 288 -18.07 32.68 -11.18
N TRP A 289 -17.12 32.75 -12.11
CA TRP A 289 -17.19 32.16 -13.45
C TRP A 289 -15.85 31.52 -13.80
N GLY A 290 -15.88 30.37 -14.51
CA GLY A 290 -14.67 29.69 -14.98
C GLY A 290 -13.89 30.52 -16.02
N PRO A 291 -12.62 30.17 -16.31
CA PRO A 291 -11.81 30.90 -17.26
C PRO A 291 -12.41 30.82 -18.66
N GLU A 292 -12.66 31.98 -19.28
CA GLU A 292 -13.03 32.05 -20.69
C GLU A 292 -11.81 32.30 -21.58
N TYR A 293 -11.74 31.53 -22.66
CA TYR A 293 -10.64 31.53 -23.62
C TYR A 293 -10.99 32.40 -24.81
N GLY A 294 -10.07 33.30 -25.15
CA GLY A 294 -10.11 34.16 -26.31
C GLY A 294 -8.78 34.15 -27.06
N SER A 295 -8.70 34.91 -28.14
CA SER A 295 -7.47 35.05 -28.93
C SER A 295 -7.16 36.51 -29.24
N ILE A 296 -5.89 36.81 -29.51
CA ILE A 296 -5.40 38.12 -29.93
C ILE A 296 -4.60 38.00 -31.22
N ASN A 297 -4.93 38.84 -32.20
CA ASN A 297 -4.25 38.96 -33.48
C ASN A 297 -3.94 40.44 -33.77
N GLY A 298 -2.70 40.84 -33.49
CA GLY A 298 -2.28 42.25 -33.49
C GLY A 298 -2.99 43.02 -32.38
N ASN A 299 -3.73 44.08 -32.76
CA ASN A 299 -4.57 44.83 -31.82
C ASN A 299 -6.00 44.30 -31.73
N SER A 300 -6.40 43.32 -32.56
CA SER A 300 -7.73 42.73 -32.53
C SER A 300 -7.79 41.59 -31.51
N ILE A 301 -8.84 41.55 -30.71
CA ILE A 301 -9.12 40.56 -29.66
C ILE A 301 -10.45 39.90 -30.00
N GLU A 302 -10.57 38.60 -29.74
CA GLU A 302 -11.86 37.91 -29.68
C GLU A 302 -12.02 37.25 -28.31
N LEU A 303 -13.10 37.57 -27.60
CA LEU A 303 -13.39 37.08 -26.24
C LEU A 303 -14.92 37.09 -26.04
N PHE A 304 -15.49 36.12 -25.33
CA PHE A 304 -16.95 35.96 -25.18
C PHE A 304 -17.72 35.86 -26.53
N GLY A 305 -17.04 35.47 -27.62
CA GLY A 305 -17.59 35.49 -28.99
C GLY A 305 -17.80 36.91 -29.58
N ILE A 306 -17.15 37.92 -28.99
CA ILE A 306 -17.22 39.33 -29.41
C ILE A 306 -15.81 39.79 -29.77
N THR A 307 -15.68 40.46 -30.93
CA THR A 307 -14.42 41.07 -31.34
C THR A 307 -14.26 42.47 -30.77
N GLY A 308 -13.04 42.87 -30.43
CA GLY A 308 -12.70 44.22 -29.98
C GLY A 308 -11.29 44.65 -30.39
N GLU A 309 -10.99 45.94 -30.32
CA GLU A 309 -9.68 46.50 -30.62
C GLU A 309 -9.01 47.11 -29.38
N TYR A 310 -7.74 46.78 -29.14
CA TYR A 310 -6.91 47.38 -28.10
C TYR A 310 -6.20 48.64 -28.62
N SER A 311 -6.34 49.74 -27.90
CA SER A 311 -5.59 50.98 -28.12
C SER A 311 -5.41 51.74 -26.81
N ASP A 312 -4.18 52.20 -26.52
CA ASP A 312 -3.86 53.12 -25.42
C ASP A 312 -4.45 52.73 -24.05
N GLY A 313 -4.41 51.43 -23.71
CA GLY A 313 -4.90 50.92 -22.42
C GLY A 313 -6.43 50.75 -22.35
N ILE A 314 -7.15 50.85 -23.47
CA ILE A 314 -8.60 50.62 -23.55
C ILE A 314 -8.88 49.54 -24.58
N ILE A 315 -9.77 48.60 -24.27
CA ILE A 315 -10.33 47.64 -25.23
C ILE A 315 -11.69 48.15 -25.68
N LYS A 316 -11.91 48.29 -26.99
CA LYS A 316 -13.17 48.75 -27.58
C LYS A 316 -13.84 47.59 -28.30
N TRP A 317 -14.92 47.08 -27.73
CA TRP A 317 -15.67 45.94 -28.26
C TRP A 317 -16.64 46.38 -29.37
N SER A 318 -16.84 45.50 -30.35
CA SER A 318 -17.72 45.70 -31.50
C SER A 318 -19.20 45.91 -31.14
N ASN A 319 -19.62 45.50 -29.94
CA ASN A 319 -20.95 45.77 -29.39
C ASN A 319 -21.09 47.17 -28.74
N GLY A 320 -20.02 47.97 -28.69
CA GLY A 320 -19.99 49.32 -28.13
C GLY A 320 -19.53 49.44 -26.67
N GLY A 321 -19.10 48.35 -26.02
CA GLY A 321 -18.45 48.42 -24.70
C GLY A 321 -17.00 48.91 -24.78
N GLU A 322 -16.59 49.81 -23.89
CA GLU A 322 -15.17 50.21 -23.73
C GLU A 322 -14.66 49.77 -22.36
N TRP A 323 -13.65 48.89 -22.31
CA TRP A 323 -13.04 48.41 -21.07
C TRP A 323 -11.71 49.17 -20.83
N PRO A 324 -11.65 50.14 -19.90
CA PRO A 324 -10.41 50.83 -19.55
C PRO A 324 -9.56 50.00 -18.57
N ARG A 325 -8.25 49.99 -18.79
CA ARG A 325 -7.26 49.35 -17.90
C ARG A 325 -7.12 50.13 -16.59
N VAL A 326 -7.22 49.44 -15.47
CA VAL A 326 -7.11 50.00 -14.12
C VAL A 326 -5.66 49.89 -13.63
N ALA A 327 -5.10 51.00 -13.16
CA ALA A 327 -3.75 51.03 -12.61
C ALA A 327 -3.70 50.49 -11.17
N PRO A 328 -2.65 49.73 -10.77
CA PRO A 328 -2.51 49.25 -9.40
C PRO A 328 -2.32 50.41 -8.41
N ALA A 329 -2.99 50.35 -7.26
CA ALA A 329 -2.94 51.39 -6.25
C ALA A 329 -1.54 51.52 -5.61
N PRO A 330 -0.98 52.75 -5.46
CA PRO A 330 0.35 52.93 -4.90
C PRO A 330 0.38 52.78 -3.37
N ALA A 331 1.43 52.12 -2.86
CA ALA A 331 1.68 51.98 -1.43
C ALA A 331 2.00 53.34 -0.78
N SER A 332 1.39 53.64 0.37
CA SER A 332 1.64 54.86 1.13
C SER A 332 2.89 54.73 2.02
N ALA A 333 3.69 55.81 2.08
CA ALA A 333 4.97 55.85 2.79
C ALA A 333 5.05 57.02 3.78
N GLY A 334 5.71 56.79 4.92
CA GLY A 334 6.04 57.79 5.94
C GLY A 334 5.97 57.22 7.36
N ALA A 335 6.89 57.48 8.29
CA ALA A 335 8.12 58.27 8.21
C ALA A 335 9.14 57.78 9.27
N ALA A 336 10.41 58.17 9.13
CA ALA A 336 11.46 57.81 10.08
C ALA A 336 11.55 58.78 11.27
N ALA A 337 11.66 58.27 12.51
CA ALA A 337 12.08 59.02 13.70
C ALA A 337 12.74 58.11 14.75
N THR A 338 13.62 58.66 15.57
CA THR A 338 14.66 57.94 16.32
C THR A 338 14.32 57.70 17.82
N ARG A 339 14.84 56.59 18.37
CA ARG A 339 14.97 56.20 19.81
C ARG A 339 14.65 57.25 20.90
N ALA A 340 13.84 56.85 21.88
CA ALA A 340 14.03 57.18 23.31
C ALA A 340 13.43 56.08 24.23
N THR A 341 13.93 55.98 25.47
CA THR A 341 13.70 54.89 26.44
C THR A 341 12.72 55.23 27.57
N ALA A 342 11.89 54.27 28.02
CA ALA A 342 11.33 54.24 29.39
C ALA A 342 10.90 52.80 29.83
N LYS A 343 10.71 52.59 31.14
CA LYS A 343 10.53 51.28 31.82
C LYS A 343 9.06 50.89 32.08
N ALA A 344 8.80 49.58 32.16
CA ALA A 344 7.84 48.84 33.01
C ALA A 344 6.34 49.27 32.96
N THR A 345 5.33 48.39 33.11
CA THR A 345 5.18 47.22 34.00
C THR A 345 4.23 46.16 33.43
N ASP A 346 4.46 44.90 33.81
CA ASP A 346 3.51 43.78 34.05
C ASP A 346 2.11 43.80 33.42
N SER A 347 1.83 42.77 32.60
CA SER A 347 0.72 41.84 32.89
C SER A 347 0.94 40.49 32.18
N TRP A 348 0.80 39.39 32.92
CA TRP A 348 0.84 38.04 32.36
C TRP A 348 -0.49 37.66 31.71
N GLY A 349 -0.46 37.06 30.51
CA GLY A 349 -1.64 36.41 29.94
C GLY A 349 -1.54 36.12 28.43
N GLN A 350 -1.72 34.84 28.07
CA GLN A 350 -2.02 34.36 26.71
C GLN A 350 -0.94 34.49 25.62
N GLU A 351 0.14 33.73 25.76
CA GLU A 351 0.75 33.05 24.61
C GLU A 351 0.77 31.53 24.87
N ASN A 352 -0.17 30.81 24.24
CA ASN A 352 -0.10 29.37 23.94
C ASN A 352 -1.37 28.95 23.16
N ALA A 353 -1.40 29.32 21.88
CA ALA A 353 -2.40 28.87 20.92
C ALA A 353 -1.74 28.68 19.54
N ALA A 354 -0.74 27.79 19.48
CA ALA A 354 0.04 27.49 18.28
C ALA A 354 0.22 25.97 18.10
N THR A 355 -0.89 25.24 18.11
CA THR A 355 -0.94 23.82 17.71
C THR A 355 -2.14 23.56 16.84
N ASN A 356 -1.92 22.88 15.71
CA ASN A 356 -2.91 22.43 14.74
C ASN A 356 -3.78 23.52 14.07
N SER A 357 -3.27 24.11 12.98
CA SER A 357 -4.11 24.31 11.81
C SER A 357 -3.35 23.99 10.52
N ALA A 358 -3.83 22.98 9.78
CA ALA A 358 -3.72 22.99 8.34
C ALA A 358 -4.82 23.94 7.87
N GLN A 359 -4.46 25.15 7.47
CA GLN A 359 -5.39 26.19 7.06
C GLN A 359 -4.89 26.77 5.75
N ALA A 360 -5.73 26.76 4.72
CA ALA A 360 -5.43 27.44 3.47
C ALA A 360 -5.12 28.92 3.76
N PRO A 361 -4.05 29.49 3.19
CA PRO A 361 -3.43 30.69 3.75
C PRO A 361 -4.12 31.98 3.32
N ASN A 362 -4.49 32.81 4.30
CA ASN A 362 -4.70 34.23 4.04
C ASN A 362 -3.32 34.91 3.89
N GLY A 363 -2.85 35.06 2.65
CA GLY A 363 -1.65 35.86 2.33
C GLY A 363 -0.65 35.18 1.39
N ASP A 364 -0.95 35.17 0.09
CA ASP A 364 -0.17 34.52 -0.96
C ASP A 364 1.33 34.92 -0.97
N ALA A 365 1.61 36.22 -0.78
CA ALA A 365 2.96 36.77 -0.80
C ALA A 365 3.92 36.22 0.30
N GLY A 366 3.38 35.71 1.42
CA GLY A 366 4.20 35.18 2.52
C GLY A 366 4.73 33.78 2.24
N ASN A 367 3.90 32.92 1.64
CA ASN A 367 4.24 31.56 1.26
C ASN A 367 5.32 31.58 0.15
N ASP A 368 5.15 32.47 -0.81
CA ASP A 368 6.05 32.61 -1.95
C ASP A 368 7.47 33.05 -1.56
N ALA A 369 7.61 33.93 -0.57
CA ALA A 369 8.90 34.30 -0.01
C ALA A 369 9.63 33.11 0.65
N GLN A 370 8.90 32.22 1.33
CA GLN A 370 9.47 31.04 2.00
C GLN A 370 9.89 29.97 0.99
N LYS A 371 9.09 29.72 -0.06
CA LYS A 371 9.46 28.85 -1.19
C LYS A 371 10.74 29.32 -1.86
N ARG A 372 10.83 30.62 -2.21
CA ARG A 372 12.03 31.23 -2.81
C ARG A 372 13.25 31.14 -1.90
N ALA A 373 13.09 31.26 -0.58
CA ALA A 373 14.20 31.09 0.37
C ALA A 373 14.77 29.67 0.34
N ARG A 374 13.90 28.65 0.38
CA ARG A 374 14.32 27.24 0.31
C ARG A 374 14.96 26.86 -1.03
N TRP A 375 14.44 27.38 -2.14
CA TRP A 375 15.07 27.20 -3.45
C TRP A 375 16.49 27.79 -3.50
N ARG A 376 16.71 28.94 -2.84
CA ARG A 376 18.05 29.54 -2.71
C ARG A 376 18.97 28.69 -1.82
N ASP A 377 18.47 28.13 -0.72
CA ASP A 377 19.25 27.19 0.10
C ASP A 377 19.62 25.94 -0.71
N PHE A 378 18.65 25.32 -1.40
CA PHE A 378 18.86 24.17 -2.28
C PHE A 378 19.93 24.44 -3.34
N LYS A 379 19.80 25.56 -4.06
CA LYS A 379 20.76 25.94 -5.08
C LYS A 379 22.14 26.22 -4.49
N GLY A 380 22.22 26.88 -3.33
CA GLY A 380 23.47 27.10 -2.61
C GLY A 380 24.18 25.82 -2.18
N TYR A 381 23.43 24.77 -1.79
CA TYR A 381 24.00 23.45 -1.53
C TYR A 381 24.54 22.77 -2.80
N GLN A 382 23.82 22.87 -3.93
CA GLN A 382 24.32 22.34 -5.20
C GLN A 382 25.59 23.05 -5.68
N ASP A 383 25.61 24.38 -5.58
CA ASP A 383 26.79 25.17 -5.96
C ASP A 383 27.97 24.83 -5.05
N TRP A 384 27.75 24.62 -3.75
CA TRP A 384 28.79 24.13 -2.81
C TRP A 384 29.28 22.71 -3.15
N TYR A 385 28.39 21.76 -3.46
CA TYR A 385 28.79 20.42 -3.91
C TYR A 385 29.60 20.46 -5.21
N LYS A 386 29.25 21.36 -6.13
CA LYS A 386 29.97 21.60 -7.38
C LYS A 386 31.36 22.19 -7.15
N GLU A 387 31.48 23.20 -6.28
CA GLU A 387 32.76 23.82 -5.92
C GLU A 387 33.71 22.84 -5.20
N ASN A 388 33.18 21.94 -4.37
CA ASN A 388 33.95 21.00 -3.55
C ASN A 388 34.07 19.60 -4.18
N ASN A 389 33.54 19.40 -5.40
CA ASN A 389 33.48 18.12 -6.11
C ASN A 389 32.90 16.96 -5.26
N VAL A 390 31.84 17.25 -4.51
CA VAL A 390 31.15 16.25 -3.68
C VAL A 390 30.19 15.46 -4.55
N LEU A 391 30.43 14.16 -4.69
CA LEU A 391 29.60 13.26 -5.48
C LEU A 391 28.35 12.81 -4.69
N PRO A 392 27.28 12.35 -5.39
CA PRO A 392 26.08 11.82 -4.74
C PRO A 392 26.24 10.45 -4.09
N GLY A 393 27.17 9.63 -4.62
CA GLY A 393 27.47 8.30 -4.13
C GLY A 393 28.05 8.29 -2.71
N LYS A 394 28.03 7.12 -2.07
CA LYS A 394 28.61 6.90 -0.74
C LYS A 394 30.07 6.49 -0.85
N ASP A 395 30.90 6.96 0.07
CA ASP A 395 32.29 6.53 0.18
C ASP A 395 32.40 5.10 0.75
N PRO A 396 33.48 4.34 0.48
CA PRO A 396 33.63 2.97 0.96
C PRO A 396 33.57 2.82 2.50
N GLU A 397 34.00 3.85 3.24
CA GLU A 397 33.90 3.89 4.70
C GLU A 397 32.44 4.07 5.15
N GLU A 398 31.66 4.93 4.49
CA GLU A 398 30.22 5.11 4.76
C GLU A 398 29.46 3.81 4.46
N ILE A 399 29.79 3.12 3.37
CA ILE A 399 29.21 1.82 3.01
C ILE A 399 29.50 0.76 4.09
N GLN A 400 30.73 0.71 4.62
CA GLN A 400 31.07 -0.22 5.70
C GLN A 400 30.32 0.11 7.01
N MET A 401 30.24 1.39 7.37
CA MET A 401 29.47 1.83 8.55
C MET A 401 27.98 1.54 8.41
N ASP A 402 27.40 1.71 7.22
CA ASP A 402 26.02 1.33 6.94
C ASP A 402 25.83 -0.20 6.93
N GLU A 403 26.79 -1.00 6.45
CA GLU A 403 26.68 -2.47 6.54
C GLU A 403 26.59 -2.93 8.01
N GLU A 404 27.43 -2.36 8.87
CA GLU A 404 27.37 -2.60 10.32
C GLU A 404 26.08 -2.07 10.93
N ARG A 405 25.63 -0.86 10.60
CA ARG A 405 24.40 -0.27 11.16
C ARG A 405 23.13 -1.02 10.73
N LEU A 406 23.04 -1.42 9.46
CA LEU A 406 21.81 -1.95 8.84
C LEU A 406 21.61 -3.45 9.05
N PHE A 407 22.69 -4.23 9.15
CA PHE A 407 22.65 -5.70 9.22
C PHE A 407 23.16 -6.31 10.54
N SER A 408 23.63 -5.52 11.51
CA SER A 408 24.08 -6.04 12.83
C SER A 408 22.96 -6.45 13.78
N SER A 409 21.69 -6.18 13.46
CA SER A 409 20.55 -6.53 14.30
C SER A 409 20.34 -8.06 14.35
N GLU A 410 20.85 -8.69 15.41
CA GLU A 410 20.62 -10.13 15.69
C GLU A 410 19.15 -10.46 16.03
N ASN A 411 18.34 -9.45 16.35
CA ASN A 411 16.97 -9.60 16.83
C ASN A 411 15.91 -9.33 15.76
N ASN A 412 15.69 -10.34 14.91
CA ASN A 412 14.37 -10.76 14.44
C ASN A 412 14.46 -12.26 14.11
N GLY A 413 14.86 -13.05 15.11
CA GLY A 413 14.78 -14.50 15.05
C GLY A 413 13.34 -14.92 14.78
N GLU A 414 13.15 -15.94 13.94
CA GLU A 414 11.82 -16.35 13.49
C GLU A 414 10.87 -16.59 14.66
N GLY A 415 9.65 -16.07 14.55
CA GLY A 415 8.57 -16.44 15.45
C GLY A 415 8.37 -17.95 15.47
N ILE A 416 8.07 -18.48 16.66
CA ILE A 416 8.05 -19.91 16.99
C ILE A 416 7.07 -20.71 16.10
N ASP A 417 6.13 -20.05 15.41
CA ASP A 417 5.10 -20.70 14.61
C ASP A 417 4.84 -19.98 13.25
N PHE A 418 5.89 -19.85 12.42
CA PHE A 418 5.75 -19.37 11.03
C PHE A 418 4.77 -20.22 10.18
N GLY A 419 4.51 -21.47 10.59
CA GLY A 419 3.54 -22.37 9.96
C GLY A 419 2.09 -21.86 10.03
N LEU A 420 1.76 -20.95 10.96
CA LEU A 420 0.45 -20.28 10.98
C LEU A 420 0.20 -19.45 9.71
N TYR A 421 1.23 -18.83 9.14
CA TYR A 421 1.08 -18.02 7.92
C TYR A 421 0.80 -18.87 6.68
N ASP A 422 1.33 -20.09 6.60
CA ASP A 422 1.03 -21.03 5.51
C ASP A 422 -0.44 -21.50 5.53
N ARG A 423 -1.16 -21.29 6.65
CA ARG A 423 -2.62 -21.56 6.77
C ARG A 423 -3.51 -20.36 6.45
N VAL A 424 -2.95 -19.16 6.30
CA VAL A 424 -3.74 -17.95 5.99
C VAL A 424 -4.14 -18.00 4.52
N THR A 425 -5.43 -18.04 4.26
CA THR A 425 -5.98 -18.02 2.90
C THR A 425 -5.71 -16.67 2.23
N CYS A 426 -5.23 -16.70 0.99
CA CYS A 426 -5.10 -15.51 0.16
C CYS A 426 -6.12 -15.55 -0.97
N ASN A 427 -6.93 -14.49 -1.08
CA ASN A 427 -7.83 -14.27 -2.20
C ASN A 427 -7.15 -13.35 -3.21
N ILE A 428 -7.05 -13.78 -4.45
CA ILE A 428 -6.42 -13.01 -5.54
C ILE A 428 -7.47 -12.82 -6.63
N THR A 429 -7.68 -11.58 -7.04
CA THR A 429 -8.62 -11.22 -8.11
C THR A 429 -8.03 -10.14 -9.01
N GLY A 430 -8.68 -9.89 -10.15
CA GLY A 430 -8.24 -8.93 -11.17
C GLY A 430 -7.79 -9.60 -12.46
N PRO A 431 -7.53 -8.84 -13.53
CA PRO A 431 -7.23 -9.38 -14.86
C PRO A 431 -5.95 -10.22 -14.86
N LYS A 432 -5.98 -11.42 -15.46
CA LYS A 432 -4.83 -12.32 -15.59
C LYS A 432 -4.17 -12.70 -14.24
N SER A 433 -4.91 -12.62 -13.13
CA SER A 433 -4.41 -12.94 -11.79
C SER A 433 -4.09 -14.43 -11.63
N GLU A 434 -4.73 -15.28 -12.43
CA GLU A 434 -4.49 -16.72 -12.57
C GLU A 434 -3.08 -17.07 -13.10
N ASN A 435 -2.38 -16.13 -13.74
CA ASN A 435 -1.04 -16.33 -14.29
C ASN A 435 0.09 -16.00 -13.30
N ILE A 436 -0.23 -15.54 -12.09
CA ILE A 436 0.77 -15.12 -11.10
C ILE A 436 1.34 -16.37 -10.40
N PRO A 437 2.65 -16.67 -10.53
CA PRO A 437 3.21 -17.92 -10.02
C PRO A 437 3.25 -17.93 -8.47
N GLN A 438 2.83 -19.05 -7.88
CA GLN A 438 2.76 -19.21 -6.42
C GLN A 438 4.09 -19.72 -5.85
N LEU A 439 5.05 -18.81 -5.69
CA LEU A 439 6.42 -19.15 -5.28
C LEU A 439 6.53 -19.25 -3.75
N THR A 440 6.87 -20.44 -3.24
CA THR A 440 6.81 -20.76 -1.80
C THR A 440 8.12 -20.54 -1.05
N THR A 441 9.23 -20.31 -1.77
CA THR A 441 10.57 -20.04 -1.23
C THR A 441 11.21 -18.87 -1.97
N PHE A 442 12.15 -18.18 -1.33
CA PHE A 442 12.90 -17.10 -1.97
C PHE A 442 13.80 -17.62 -3.09
N GLU A 443 14.43 -18.79 -2.92
CA GLU A 443 15.29 -19.37 -3.96
C GLU A 443 14.50 -19.78 -5.23
N ALA A 444 13.25 -20.26 -5.09
CA ALA A 444 12.39 -20.48 -6.26
C ALA A 444 12.03 -19.15 -6.96
N LEU A 445 11.81 -18.08 -6.18
CA LEU A 445 11.55 -16.74 -6.72
C LEU A 445 12.77 -16.14 -7.41
N TYR A 446 13.98 -16.37 -6.91
CA TYR A 446 15.22 -15.96 -7.57
C TYR A 446 15.45 -16.71 -8.88
N ALA A 447 15.10 -18.00 -8.95
CA ALA A 447 15.24 -18.81 -10.16
C ALA A 447 14.20 -18.43 -11.24
N GLU A 448 12.92 -18.27 -10.86
CA GLU A 448 11.84 -17.93 -11.81
C GLU A 448 12.02 -16.51 -12.38
N PHE A 449 12.51 -15.57 -11.57
CA PHE A 449 12.70 -14.17 -11.94
C PHE A 449 14.18 -13.76 -12.05
N GLU A 450 15.09 -14.68 -12.38
CA GLU A 450 16.53 -14.42 -12.47
C GLU A 450 16.84 -13.23 -13.40
N GLU A 451 16.17 -13.15 -14.56
CA GLU A 451 16.34 -12.03 -15.50
C GLU A 451 15.89 -10.68 -14.95
N PHE A 452 15.04 -10.66 -13.91
CA PHE A 452 14.46 -9.45 -13.34
C PHE A 452 15.11 -9.06 -12.01
N LEU A 453 15.85 -9.96 -11.34
CA LEU A 453 16.39 -9.76 -10.00
C LEU A 453 17.93 -9.69 -10.01
N PRO A 454 18.52 -8.47 -9.95
CA PRO A 454 19.97 -8.30 -9.94
C PRO A 454 20.67 -9.00 -8.76
N SER A 455 21.86 -9.52 -9.00
CA SER A 455 22.69 -10.26 -8.04
C SER A 455 22.85 -9.53 -6.70
N GLU A 456 23.12 -8.23 -6.76
CA GLU A 456 23.37 -7.35 -5.62
C GLU A 456 22.14 -7.24 -4.71
N LEU A 457 20.94 -7.18 -5.30
CA LEU A 457 19.69 -7.18 -4.56
C LEU A 457 19.44 -8.54 -3.89
N VAL A 458 19.69 -9.64 -4.60
CA VAL A 458 19.55 -11.00 -4.06
C VAL A 458 20.54 -11.24 -2.90
N GLU A 459 21.79 -10.76 -3.02
CA GLU A 459 22.77 -10.78 -1.92
C GLU A 459 22.27 -10.00 -0.69
N ASN A 460 21.71 -8.80 -0.88
CA ASN A 460 21.17 -8.00 0.21
C ASN A 460 19.97 -8.68 0.89
N ILE A 461 19.05 -9.29 0.14
CA ILE A 461 17.93 -10.05 0.72
C ILE A 461 18.45 -11.25 1.52
N ARG A 462 19.48 -11.96 1.03
CA ARG A 462 20.14 -13.04 1.79
C ARG A 462 20.84 -12.51 3.06
N LYS A 463 21.45 -11.32 3.05
CA LYS A 463 22.00 -10.65 4.25
C LYS A 463 20.93 -10.30 5.29
N CYS A 464 19.71 -9.98 4.87
CA CYS A 464 18.56 -9.81 5.76
C CYS A 464 18.09 -11.12 6.41
N LYS A 465 18.66 -12.28 6.04
CA LYS A 465 18.39 -13.62 6.61
C LYS A 465 16.93 -14.07 6.48
N TYR A 466 16.19 -13.58 5.50
CA TYR A 466 14.81 -14.00 5.25
C TYR A 466 14.79 -15.45 4.71
N LYS A 467 14.24 -16.40 5.46
CA LYS A 467 14.26 -17.82 5.05
C LYS A 467 13.14 -18.18 4.07
N ARG A 468 11.92 -17.66 4.28
CA ARG A 468 10.74 -17.97 3.45
C ARG A 468 9.88 -16.71 3.24
N PRO A 469 9.30 -16.51 2.05
CA PRO A 469 8.41 -15.38 1.78
C PRO A 469 7.11 -15.50 2.56
N THR A 470 6.65 -14.38 3.13
CA THR A 470 5.35 -14.29 3.80
C THR A 470 4.19 -14.36 2.78
N PRO A 471 2.94 -14.65 3.19
CA PRO A 471 1.82 -14.80 2.25
C PRO A 471 1.62 -13.59 1.33
N VAL A 472 1.80 -12.36 1.82
CA VAL A 472 1.78 -11.16 0.95
C VAL A 472 2.93 -11.16 -0.05
N GLN A 473 4.16 -11.50 0.37
CA GLN A 473 5.34 -11.51 -0.50
C GLN A 473 5.22 -12.56 -1.62
N LYS A 474 4.65 -13.73 -1.34
CA LYS A 474 4.45 -14.83 -2.32
C LYS A 474 3.65 -14.39 -3.56
N PHE A 475 2.74 -13.42 -3.42
CA PHE A 475 1.86 -12.96 -4.51
C PHE A 475 2.19 -11.55 -4.98
N SER A 476 2.50 -10.61 -4.07
CA SER A 476 2.81 -9.23 -4.44
C SER A 476 4.15 -9.09 -5.16
N ILE A 477 5.19 -9.86 -4.80
CA ILE A 477 6.49 -9.73 -5.49
C ILE A 477 6.37 -10.20 -6.95
N PRO A 478 5.84 -11.40 -7.28
CA PRO A 478 5.68 -11.81 -8.68
C PRO A 478 4.74 -10.92 -9.48
N ALA A 479 3.64 -10.44 -8.88
CA ALA A 479 2.72 -9.51 -9.53
C ALA A 479 3.41 -8.19 -9.90
N ALA A 480 4.16 -7.59 -8.96
CA ALA A 480 4.84 -6.32 -9.19
C ALA A 480 6.07 -6.47 -10.11
N LEU A 481 6.83 -7.57 -10.04
CA LEU A 481 7.89 -7.88 -11.01
C LEU A 481 7.37 -8.03 -12.44
N SER A 482 6.10 -8.44 -12.59
CA SER A 482 5.41 -8.52 -13.89
C SER A 482 4.91 -7.15 -14.41
N GLY A 483 5.31 -6.04 -13.77
CA GLY A 483 4.90 -4.68 -14.15
C GLY A 483 3.42 -4.36 -13.91
N ARG A 484 2.71 -5.14 -13.07
CA ARG A 484 1.29 -4.93 -12.78
C ARG A 484 1.10 -4.07 -11.55
N ASP A 485 0.06 -3.26 -11.57
CA ASP A 485 -0.44 -2.59 -10.37
C ASP A 485 -0.98 -3.60 -9.36
N VAL A 486 -0.80 -3.30 -8.08
CA VAL A 486 -1.18 -4.18 -6.97
C VAL A 486 -1.94 -3.41 -5.91
N MET A 487 -3.15 -3.86 -5.58
CA MET A 487 -3.84 -3.49 -4.36
C MET A 487 -3.72 -4.64 -3.35
N CYS A 488 -2.95 -4.47 -2.29
CA CYS A 488 -2.77 -5.49 -1.26
C CYS A 488 -3.39 -5.09 0.08
N CYS A 489 -4.31 -5.94 0.54
CA CYS A 489 -4.92 -5.85 1.86
C CYS A 489 -4.33 -6.95 2.76
N ALA A 490 -3.43 -6.58 3.67
CA ALA A 490 -2.80 -7.50 4.60
C ALA A 490 -2.51 -6.83 5.96
N GLN A 491 -2.65 -7.59 7.04
CA GLN A 491 -2.40 -7.13 8.41
C GLN A 491 -1.01 -6.49 8.59
N THR A 492 -0.84 -5.65 9.62
CA THR A 492 0.48 -5.08 9.96
C THR A 492 1.45 -6.18 10.45
N GLY A 493 2.76 -6.02 10.24
CA GLY A 493 3.75 -7.04 10.59
C GLY A 493 3.74 -8.30 9.69
N SER A 494 3.07 -8.26 8.54
CA SER A 494 3.04 -9.37 7.55
C SER A 494 4.16 -9.32 6.50
N GLY A 495 5.06 -8.33 6.56
CA GLY A 495 6.17 -8.20 5.60
C GLY A 495 5.86 -7.39 4.33
N LYS A 496 4.80 -6.56 4.34
CA LYS A 496 4.40 -5.69 3.21
C LYS A 496 5.54 -4.84 2.64
N THR A 497 6.37 -4.26 3.51
CA THR A 497 7.48 -3.37 3.13
C THR A 497 8.46 -4.03 2.15
N ALA A 498 8.93 -5.24 2.45
CA ALA A 498 9.76 -5.99 1.50
C ALA A 498 8.98 -6.47 0.26
N ALA A 499 7.66 -6.67 0.37
CA ALA A 499 6.82 -7.10 -0.74
C ALA A 499 6.71 -6.06 -1.87
N PHE A 500 6.90 -4.76 -1.58
CA PHE A 500 7.03 -3.72 -2.60
C PHE A 500 8.48 -3.27 -2.85
N LEU A 501 9.33 -3.17 -1.83
CA LEU A 501 10.71 -2.70 -2.04
C LEU A 501 11.54 -3.64 -2.92
N ILE A 502 11.35 -4.96 -2.82
CA ILE A 502 12.06 -5.94 -3.66
C ILE A 502 11.75 -5.73 -5.15
N PRO A 503 10.49 -5.80 -5.63
CA PRO A 503 10.18 -5.63 -7.07
C PRO A 503 10.53 -4.23 -7.60
N ILE A 504 10.37 -3.19 -6.78
CA ILE A 504 10.75 -1.82 -7.13
C ILE A 504 12.24 -1.72 -7.39
N LEU A 505 13.08 -2.15 -6.43
CA LEU A 505 14.52 -2.02 -6.57
C LEU A 505 15.08 -2.95 -7.65
N ALA A 506 14.44 -4.08 -7.89
CA ALA A 506 14.72 -4.94 -9.03
C ALA A 506 14.57 -4.19 -10.36
N SER A 507 13.43 -3.51 -10.55
CA SER A 507 13.17 -2.67 -11.73
C SER A 507 14.15 -1.49 -11.83
N MET A 508 14.32 -0.72 -10.74
CA MET A 508 15.23 0.42 -10.68
C MET A 508 16.68 0.03 -11.01
N ILE A 509 17.20 -1.07 -10.44
CA ILE A 509 18.59 -1.49 -10.68
C ILE A 509 18.79 -1.97 -12.13
N LYS A 510 17.76 -2.55 -12.76
CA LYS A 510 17.81 -3.05 -14.13
C LYS A 510 17.63 -1.95 -15.19
N HIS A 511 16.85 -0.91 -14.90
CA HIS A 511 16.39 0.08 -15.90
C HIS A 511 16.67 1.55 -15.56
N GLY A 512 16.91 1.88 -14.28
CA GLY A 512 17.06 3.24 -13.78
C GLY A 512 18.45 3.84 -13.98
N LYS A 513 18.53 5.17 -13.99
CA LYS A 513 19.80 5.91 -13.99
C LYS A 513 20.18 6.22 -12.55
N ALA A 514 21.04 5.40 -11.98
CA ALA A 514 21.45 5.55 -10.58
C ALA A 514 22.18 6.89 -10.30
N THR A 515 21.57 7.77 -9.52
CA THR A 515 22.15 9.07 -9.12
C THR A 515 23.50 8.90 -8.41
N GLY A 516 23.67 7.84 -7.62
CA GLY A 516 24.94 7.54 -6.93
C GLY A 516 26.08 7.07 -7.85
N ALA A 517 25.80 6.72 -9.11
CA ALA A 517 26.83 6.42 -10.13
C ALA A 517 27.37 7.67 -10.86
N LEU A 518 26.86 8.87 -10.55
CA LEU A 518 27.30 10.10 -11.21
C LEU A 518 28.77 10.42 -10.87
N THR A 519 29.57 10.62 -11.93
CA THR A 519 30.98 11.02 -11.84
C THR A 519 31.18 12.54 -11.68
N VAL A 520 30.08 13.29 -11.62
CA VAL A 520 30.03 14.74 -11.37
C VAL A 520 28.97 15.03 -10.30
N PRO A 521 29.09 16.15 -9.56
CA PRO A 521 28.06 16.60 -8.63
C PRO A 521 26.69 16.76 -9.32
N PHE A 522 25.61 16.42 -8.60
CA PHE A 522 24.24 16.50 -9.12
C PHE A 522 23.79 17.95 -9.31
N GLU A 523 23.06 18.23 -10.40
CA GLU A 523 22.53 19.55 -10.73
C GLU A 523 21.04 19.47 -11.13
N GLY A 524 20.26 20.47 -10.73
CA GLY A 524 18.83 20.55 -11.03
C GLY A 524 17.95 20.03 -9.89
N PRO A 525 16.62 20.03 -10.04
CA PRO A 525 15.70 19.52 -9.03
C PRO A 525 15.89 18.01 -8.82
N CYS A 526 15.57 17.50 -7.63
CA CYS A 526 15.62 16.06 -7.35
C CYS A 526 14.47 15.35 -8.07
N LYS A 527 14.79 14.35 -8.91
CA LYS A 527 13.80 13.60 -9.71
C LYS A 527 13.86 12.11 -9.38
N PRO A 528 13.05 11.62 -8.42
CA PRO A 528 13.05 10.21 -8.05
C PRO A 528 12.26 9.37 -9.07
N ASP A 529 12.87 8.30 -9.57
CA ASP A 529 12.22 7.26 -10.37
C ASP A 529 11.10 6.55 -9.58
N THR A 530 11.23 6.47 -8.24
CA THR A 530 10.23 5.86 -7.35
C THR A 530 9.87 6.76 -6.17
N LEU A 531 8.56 6.84 -5.90
CA LEU A 531 7.99 7.57 -4.78
C LEU A 531 7.19 6.64 -3.86
N VAL A 532 7.54 6.58 -2.57
CA VAL A 532 6.84 5.82 -1.54
C VAL A 532 6.21 6.76 -0.52
N LEU A 533 4.88 6.84 -0.49
CA LEU A 533 4.13 7.66 0.47
C LEU A 533 3.71 6.84 1.69
N SER A 534 3.80 7.47 2.85
CA SER A 534 3.39 6.91 4.14
C SER A 534 2.72 7.97 5.04
N PRO A 535 1.75 7.59 5.89
CA PRO A 535 0.99 8.53 6.73
C PRO A 535 1.79 9.14 7.90
N THR A 536 2.87 8.50 8.36
CA THR A 536 3.62 8.92 9.56
C THR A 536 5.13 8.97 9.30
N ARG A 537 5.82 9.79 10.10
CA ARG A 537 7.29 9.98 9.97
C ARG A 537 8.04 8.74 10.40
N GLU A 538 7.52 8.11 11.41
CA GLU A 538 8.05 6.92 12.04
C GLU A 538 7.97 5.72 11.07
N LEU A 539 6.89 5.62 10.28
CA LEU A 539 6.77 4.66 9.18
C LEU A 539 7.66 5.06 7.98
N CYS A 540 7.70 6.34 7.62
CA CYS A 540 8.61 6.85 6.58
C CYS A 540 10.08 6.50 6.88
N LEU A 541 10.53 6.68 8.12
CA LEU A 541 11.89 6.32 8.57
C LEU A 541 12.13 4.81 8.53
N GLN A 542 11.14 4.01 8.95
CA GLN A 542 11.24 2.55 8.91
C GLN A 542 11.33 2.01 7.47
N ILE A 543 10.49 2.50 6.56
CA ILE A 543 10.54 2.14 5.14
C ILE A 543 11.89 2.60 4.53
N TYR A 544 12.39 3.77 4.92
CA TYR A 544 13.69 4.29 4.50
C TYR A 544 14.85 3.39 4.96
N ASP A 545 14.90 2.97 6.23
CA ASP A 545 15.95 2.06 6.72
C ASP A 545 15.86 0.65 6.09
N GLU A 546 14.66 0.13 5.79
CA GLU A 546 14.52 -1.11 5.01
C GLU A 546 14.96 -0.92 3.54
N ALA A 547 14.62 0.20 2.91
CA ALA A 547 15.09 0.53 1.55
C ALA A 547 16.62 0.64 1.49
N LEU A 548 17.25 1.22 2.51
CA LEU A 548 18.72 1.28 2.62
C LEU A 548 19.38 -0.11 2.68
N LYS A 549 18.76 -1.12 3.29
CA LYS A 549 19.28 -2.50 3.28
C LYS A 549 19.30 -3.06 1.86
N PHE A 550 18.22 -2.88 1.11
CA PHE A 550 18.12 -3.40 -0.26
C PHE A 550 18.95 -2.60 -1.26
N CYS A 551 19.12 -1.29 -1.06
CA CYS A 551 20.06 -0.44 -1.80
C CYS A 551 21.54 -0.59 -1.38
N HIS A 552 21.86 -1.47 -0.43
CA HIS A 552 23.23 -1.60 0.05
C HIS A 552 24.18 -2.04 -1.07
N LYS A 553 25.33 -1.38 -1.21
CA LYS A 553 26.30 -1.61 -2.31
C LYS A 553 25.72 -1.49 -3.74
N THR A 554 24.52 -0.95 -3.92
CA THR A 554 24.01 -0.52 -5.24
C THR A 554 24.31 0.96 -5.45
N PRO A 555 24.38 1.45 -6.70
CA PRO A 555 24.58 2.87 -6.97
C PRO A 555 23.33 3.72 -6.72
N HIS A 556 22.19 3.14 -6.29
CA HIS A 556 20.92 3.84 -6.18
C HIS A 556 20.79 4.55 -4.84
N ARG A 557 20.40 5.82 -4.88
CA ARG A 557 20.32 6.71 -3.73
C ARG A 557 18.89 6.82 -3.22
N CYS A 558 18.66 6.29 -2.01
CA CYS A 558 17.42 6.49 -1.28
C CYS A 558 17.44 7.82 -0.50
N VAL A 559 16.34 8.56 -0.51
CA VAL A 559 16.13 9.81 0.24
C VAL A 559 14.84 9.74 1.08
N ARG A 560 14.76 10.56 2.14
CA ARG A 560 13.59 10.67 3.03
C ARG A 560 13.07 12.10 3.14
N VAL A 561 11.74 12.26 3.16
CA VAL A 561 11.08 13.58 3.12
C VAL A 561 9.88 13.62 4.06
N TYR A 562 10.04 14.18 5.26
CA TYR A 562 8.96 14.21 6.26
C TYR A 562 8.93 15.45 7.16
N GLY A 563 7.77 15.78 7.72
CA GLY A 563 7.58 17.01 8.50
C GLY A 563 8.39 17.10 9.80
N GLN A 564 8.49 18.30 10.40
CA GLN A 564 9.12 18.60 11.71
C GLN A 564 10.65 18.30 11.86
N GLU A 565 11.27 17.48 11.01
CA GLU A 565 12.74 17.53 10.83
C GLU A 565 13.12 18.87 10.16
N GLN A 566 14.33 19.37 10.48
CA GLN A 566 14.86 20.62 9.95
C GLN A 566 14.87 20.60 8.42
N VAL A 567 14.14 21.55 7.82
CA VAL A 567 13.98 21.65 6.37
C VAL A 567 15.33 21.72 5.66
N LYS A 568 16.30 22.44 6.24
CA LYS A 568 17.64 22.62 5.69
C LYS A 568 18.40 21.29 5.52
N THR A 569 18.30 20.38 6.48
CA THR A 569 18.95 19.06 6.43
C THR A 569 18.36 18.19 5.32
N GLN A 570 17.04 18.21 5.12
CA GLN A 570 16.42 17.50 4.00
C GLN A 570 16.78 18.12 2.65
N ILE A 571 16.83 19.46 2.56
CA ILE A 571 17.29 20.18 1.36
C ILE A 571 18.74 19.80 1.01
N GLU A 572 19.63 19.76 1.99
CA GLU A 572 21.03 19.34 1.83
C GLU A 572 21.14 17.91 1.26
N GLN A 573 20.28 17.00 1.72
CA GLN A 573 20.22 15.63 1.21
C GLN A 573 19.59 15.55 -0.18
N LEU A 574 18.54 16.32 -0.48
CA LEU A 574 17.89 16.36 -1.80
C LEU A 574 18.76 17.05 -2.85
N ALA A 575 19.62 17.99 -2.47
CA ALA A 575 20.56 18.67 -3.38
C ALA A 575 21.61 17.73 -4.00
N LYS A 576 21.82 16.54 -3.42
CA LYS A 576 22.61 15.45 -4.04
C LYS A 576 21.81 14.60 -5.05
N GLY A 577 20.52 14.88 -5.28
CA GLY A 577 19.62 14.03 -6.06
C GLY A 577 19.20 12.75 -5.33
N GLY A 578 18.35 11.93 -5.92
CA GLY A 578 17.87 10.70 -5.29
C GLY A 578 16.89 9.95 -6.19
N ASP A 579 17.02 8.62 -6.22
CA ASP A 579 16.30 7.74 -7.14
C ASP A 579 15.03 7.16 -6.49
N LEU A 580 15.10 6.83 -5.19
CA LEU A 580 13.96 6.37 -4.39
C LEU A 580 13.66 7.38 -3.28
N CYS A 581 12.47 7.97 -3.29
CA CYS A 581 12.02 8.93 -2.29
C CYS A 581 10.96 8.32 -1.37
N VAL A 582 11.26 8.17 -0.08
CA VAL A 582 10.26 7.81 0.94
C VAL A 582 9.76 9.07 1.62
N ALA A 583 8.45 9.31 1.63
CA ALA A 583 7.91 10.60 2.05
C ALA A 583 6.60 10.53 2.85
N THR A 584 6.34 11.60 3.61
CA THR A 584 4.99 11.93 4.11
C THR A 584 4.36 13.00 3.22
N PRO A 585 3.10 12.85 2.75
CA PRO A 585 2.51 13.70 1.70
C PRO A 585 2.68 15.21 1.91
N GLY A 586 2.42 15.73 3.12
CA GLY A 586 2.47 17.17 3.38
C GLY A 586 3.87 17.82 3.21
N ARG A 587 4.96 17.12 3.57
CA ARG A 587 6.33 17.64 3.35
C ARG A 587 6.80 17.42 1.90
N LEU A 588 6.30 16.38 1.24
CA LEU A 588 6.56 16.18 -0.19
C LEU A 588 5.95 17.32 -1.01
N TRP A 589 4.65 17.58 -0.83
CA TRP A 589 3.95 18.69 -1.48
C TRP A 589 4.67 20.04 -1.26
N ASP A 590 5.22 20.25 -0.06
CA ASP A 590 5.99 21.44 0.31
C ASP A 590 7.28 21.61 -0.51
N PHE A 591 7.98 20.50 -0.82
CA PHE A 591 9.16 20.52 -1.68
C PHE A 591 8.86 20.50 -3.18
N VAL A 592 7.83 19.79 -3.61
CA VAL A 592 7.38 19.76 -5.00
C VAL A 592 6.85 21.14 -5.42
N SER A 593 6.00 21.77 -4.60
CA SER A 593 5.51 23.13 -4.82
C SER A 593 6.57 24.24 -4.62
N SER A 594 7.77 23.88 -4.14
CA SER A 594 8.96 24.76 -4.08
C SER A 594 9.95 24.51 -5.24
N GLY A 595 9.67 23.56 -6.15
CA GLY A 595 10.57 23.17 -7.25
C GLY A 595 11.83 22.40 -6.82
N ILE A 596 11.91 21.94 -5.57
CA ILE A 596 13.08 21.21 -5.03
C ILE A 596 13.04 19.73 -5.46
N VAL A 597 11.84 19.18 -5.58
CA VAL A 597 11.56 17.83 -6.09
C VAL A 597 10.65 17.99 -7.30
N GLU A 598 10.91 17.26 -8.38
CA GLU A 598 9.96 17.11 -9.49
C GLU A 598 9.54 15.64 -9.58
N VAL A 599 8.25 15.39 -9.81
CA VAL A 599 7.68 14.03 -9.88
C VAL A 599 7.47 13.53 -11.32
N VAL A 600 8.03 14.26 -12.30
CA VAL A 600 7.83 14.01 -13.73
C VAL A 600 8.45 12.71 -14.25
N ASP A 601 9.46 12.18 -13.55
CA ASP A 601 10.16 10.95 -13.92
C ASP A 601 9.72 9.74 -13.05
N VAL A 602 8.67 9.89 -12.22
CA VAL A 602 8.17 8.83 -11.32
C VAL A 602 7.54 7.68 -12.12
N GLN A 603 8.25 6.58 -12.22
CA GLN A 603 7.80 5.33 -12.86
C GLN A 603 7.11 4.38 -11.87
N CYS A 604 7.35 4.52 -10.57
CA CYS A 604 6.64 3.76 -9.55
C CYS A 604 6.13 4.62 -8.39
N LEU A 605 4.83 4.52 -8.09
CA LEU A 605 4.17 5.15 -6.95
C LEU A 605 3.71 4.07 -5.95
N VAL A 606 4.11 4.19 -4.68
CA VAL A 606 3.63 3.34 -3.59
C VAL A 606 2.84 4.15 -2.57
N LEU A 607 1.70 3.61 -2.14
CA LEU A 607 0.90 4.13 -1.03
C LEU A 607 0.83 3.06 0.08
N ASP A 608 1.63 3.18 1.14
CA ASP A 608 1.58 2.26 2.30
C ASP A 608 0.74 2.86 3.45
N GLU A 609 -0.05 2.01 4.12
CA GLU A 609 -1.17 2.40 4.99
C GLU A 609 -2.09 3.47 4.31
N ALA A 610 -2.56 3.15 3.10
CA ALA A 610 -3.40 4.04 2.28
C ALA A 610 -4.73 4.42 2.97
N ASP A 611 -5.35 3.46 3.68
CA ASP A 611 -6.50 3.67 4.58
C ASP A 611 -6.23 4.81 5.58
N ARG A 612 -5.01 4.85 6.14
CA ARG A 612 -4.62 5.83 7.15
C ARG A 612 -4.32 7.20 6.55
N MET A 613 -3.75 7.29 5.35
CA MET A 613 -3.55 8.57 4.67
C MET A 613 -4.88 9.29 4.41
N LEU A 614 -5.93 8.55 4.03
CA LEU A 614 -7.29 9.08 3.93
C LEU A 614 -7.83 9.54 5.29
N SER A 615 -7.73 8.71 6.33
CA SER A 615 -8.19 9.05 7.70
C SER A 615 -7.50 10.26 8.34
N MET A 616 -6.36 10.69 7.78
CA MET A 616 -5.58 11.85 8.21
C MET A 616 -5.80 13.09 7.31
N ASN A 617 -6.80 13.05 6.42
CA ASN A 617 -7.10 14.08 5.42
C ASN A 617 -5.88 14.44 4.55
N MET A 618 -4.99 13.48 4.27
CA MET A 618 -3.83 13.69 3.41
C MET A 618 -4.14 13.59 1.92
N GLU A 619 -5.34 13.14 1.56
CA GLU A 619 -5.79 12.96 0.18
C GLU A 619 -5.52 14.19 -0.70
N GLY A 620 -5.87 15.40 -0.24
CA GLY A 620 -5.63 16.63 -1.00
C GLY A 620 -4.16 16.87 -1.37
N PHE A 621 -3.22 16.53 -0.48
CA PHE A 621 -1.78 16.62 -0.77
C PHE A 621 -1.31 15.53 -1.74
N ILE A 622 -1.88 14.32 -1.65
CA ILE A 622 -1.58 13.22 -2.57
C ILE A 622 -2.10 13.55 -3.96
N ARG A 623 -3.37 13.92 -4.06
CA ARG A 623 -4.06 14.36 -5.27
C ARG A 623 -3.31 15.50 -5.97
N ASP A 624 -2.93 16.54 -5.23
CA ASP A 624 -2.11 17.62 -5.76
C ASP A 624 -0.79 17.11 -6.37
N VAL A 625 -0.05 16.26 -5.65
CA VAL A 625 1.24 15.70 -6.12
C VAL A 625 1.06 14.83 -7.36
N VAL A 626 0.00 14.02 -7.43
CA VAL A 626 -0.26 13.09 -8.55
C VAL A 626 -0.82 13.82 -9.78
N GLU A 627 -1.75 14.78 -9.60
CA GLU A 627 -2.47 15.40 -10.71
C GLU A 627 -1.84 16.72 -11.20
N LYS A 628 -1.30 17.56 -10.30
CA LYS A 628 -0.97 18.97 -10.62
C LYS A 628 0.51 19.24 -10.90
N PHE A 629 1.40 18.34 -10.50
CA PHE A 629 2.85 18.52 -10.62
C PHE A 629 3.51 17.64 -11.69
N GLY A 630 2.70 17.14 -12.64
CA GLY A 630 3.19 16.48 -13.85
C GLY A 630 3.73 15.07 -13.66
N MET A 631 3.25 14.33 -12.65
CA MET A 631 3.51 12.89 -12.54
C MET A 631 2.95 12.17 -13.77
N PRO A 632 3.64 11.16 -14.33
CA PRO A 632 3.11 10.34 -15.43
C PRO A 632 1.74 9.74 -15.10
N SER A 633 0.91 9.45 -16.10
CA SER A 633 -0.44 8.92 -15.83
C SER A 633 -0.38 7.51 -15.22
N ARG A 634 -1.49 7.03 -14.66
CA ARG A 634 -1.56 5.68 -14.06
C ARG A 634 -1.37 4.55 -15.09
N GLU A 635 -1.53 4.86 -16.37
CA GLU A 635 -1.27 3.97 -17.50
C GLU A 635 0.23 3.94 -17.89
N GLU A 636 1.00 4.96 -17.48
CA GLU A 636 2.42 5.17 -17.82
C GLU A 636 3.38 4.85 -16.66
N ARG A 637 2.85 4.65 -15.45
CA ARG A 637 3.59 4.30 -14.22
C ARG A 637 2.99 3.06 -13.57
N GLN A 638 3.78 2.34 -12.78
CA GLN A 638 3.27 1.29 -11.90
C GLN A 638 2.83 1.88 -10.56
N THR A 639 1.61 1.57 -10.11
CA THR A 639 1.09 2.00 -8.80
C THR A 639 0.83 0.79 -7.89
N LEU A 640 1.40 0.82 -6.68
CA LEU A 640 1.26 -0.24 -5.68
C LEU A 640 0.64 0.32 -4.39
N MET A 641 -0.52 -0.19 -3.99
CA MET A 641 -1.25 0.24 -2.81
C MET A 641 -1.27 -0.86 -1.75
N PHE A 642 -0.85 -0.54 -0.54
CA PHE A 642 -0.79 -1.45 0.60
C PHE A 642 -1.61 -0.88 1.77
N SER A 643 -2.49 -1.72 2.31
CA SER A 643 -3.39 -1.34 3.39
C SER A 643 -3.61 -2.48 4.38
N ALA A 644 -4.08 -2.15 5.59
CA ALA A 644 -4.59 -3.14 6.54
C ALA A 644 -6.11 -3.35 6.39
N THR A 645 -6.85 -2.28 6.09
CA THR A 645 -8.31 -2.30 5.88
C THR A 645 -8.67 -1.81 4.48
N PHE A 646 -9.92 -2.00 4.04
CA PHE A 646 -10.35 -1.59 2.69
C PHE A 646 -11.74 -0.95 2.68
N PRO A 647 -11.93 0.17 3.42
CA PRO A 647 -13.18 0.93 3.43
C PRO A 647 -13.48 1.53 2.05
N GLU A 648 -14.73 1.96 1.84
CA GLU A 648 -15.22 2.47 0.55
C GLU A 648 -14.34 3.58 -0.03
N ASP A 649 -13.84 4.51 0.79
CA ASP A 649 -12.99 5.61 0.32
C ASP A 649 -11.59 5.14 -0.10
N CYS A 650 -11.07 4.08 0.53
CA CYS A 650 -9.85 3.42 0.06
C CYS A 650 -10.08 2.67 -1.27
N GLN A 651 -11.30 2.18 -1.52
CA GLN A 651 -11.68 1.58 -2.80
C GLN A 651 -11.80 2.63 -3.90
N LYS A 652 -12.34 3.82 -3.60
CA LYS A 652 -12.37 4.97 -4.53
C LYS A 652 -10.96 5.41 -4.91
N LEU A 653 -10.08 5.59 -3.91
CA LEU A 653 -8.67 5.93 -4.14
C LEU A 653 -7.95 4.90 -5.01
N ALA A 654 -8.23 3.61 -4.79
CA ALA A 654 -7.70 2.51 -5.59
C ALA A 654 -8.21 2.53 -7.04
N GLN A 655 -9.49 2.84 -7.27
CA GLN A 655 -10.06 2.98 -8.63
C GLN A 655 -9.52 4.22 -9.37
N GLU A 656 -9.13 5.25 -8.63
CA GLU A 656 -8.57 6.47 -9.18
C GLU A 656 -7.12 6.28 -9.63
N TYR A 657 -6.25 5.75 -8.76
CA TYR A 657 -4.80 5.71 -9.01
C TYR A 657 -4.24 4.43 -9.62
N LEU A 658 -4.96 3.31 -9.58
CA LEU A 658 -4.48 2.04 -10.12
C LEU A 658 -5.02 1.78 -11.53
N PHE A 659 -4.22 1.12 -12.37
CA PHE A 659 -4.59 0.67 -13.71
C PHE A 659 -4.59 -0.86 -13.83
N GLU A 660 -5.70 -1.47 -14.27
CA GLU A 660 -5.90 -2.94 -14.40
C GLU A 660 -5.26 -3.77 -13.26
N HIS A 661 -5.44 -3.37 -12.00
CA HIS A 661 -4.66 -3.94 -10.89
C HIS A 661 -5.02 -5.39 -10.54
N VAL A 662 -4.06 -6.04 -9.87
CA VAL A 662 -4.26 -7.29 -9.14
C VAL A 662 -4.64 -6.95 -7.70
N PHE A 663 -5.76 -7.47 -7.22
CA PHE A 663 -6.16 -7.37 -5.82
C PHE A 663 -5.69 -8.61 -5.04
N ILE A 664 -5.02 -8.41 -3.91
CA ILE A 664 -4.47 -9.46 -3.05
C ILE A 664 -4.97 -9.25 -1.62
N GLY A 665 -6.01 -10.00 -1.23
CA GLY A 665 -6.51 -10.04 0.14
C GLY A 665 -5.90 -11.19 0.93
N VAL A 666 -5.18 -10.88 2.02
CA VAL A 666 -4.55 -11.87 2.91
C VAL A 666 -5.41 -12.06 4.16
N GLY A 667 -6.04 -13.23 4.30
CA GLY A 667 -7.01 -13.52 5.35
C GLY A 667 -8.33 -12.76 5.15
N VAL A 668 -9.04 -12.51 6.26
CA VAL A 668 -10.22 -11.62 6.25
C VAL A 668 -9.73 -10.18 6.14
N VAL A 669 -10.12 -9.47 5.08
CA VAL A 669 -9.76 -8.06 4.85
C VAL A 669 -10.33 -7.20 5.99
N GLY A 670 -9.47 -6.42 6.65
CA GLY A 670 -9.82 -5.68 7.87
C GLY A 670 -9.98 -6.53 9.14
N GLY A 671 -9.70 -7.84 9.08
CA GLY A 671 -9.76 -8.75 10.23
C GLY A 671 -8.57 -8.59 11.19
N ALA A 672 -8.75 -9.04 12.43
CA ALA A 672 -7.68 -9.12 13.41
C ALA A 672 -6.71 -10.27 13.10
N ALA A 673 -5.44 -10.10 13.49
CA ALA A 673 -4.42 -11.12 13.31
C ALA A 673 -4.71 -12.37 14.16
N CYS A 674 -4.76 -13.55 13.54
CA CYS A 674 -5.02 -14.84 14.19
C CYS A 674 -3.91 -15.28 15.17
N THR A 675 -2.79 -14.56 15.23
CA THR A 675 -1.70 -14.70 16.19
C THR A 675 -1.93 -13.95 17.51
N VAL A 676 -3.00 -13.15 17.61
CA VAL A 676 -3.30 -12.32 18.79
C VAL A 676 -4.48 -12.88 19.57
N THR A 677 -4.21 -13.30 20.80
CA THR A 677 -5.24 -13.68 21.79
C THR A 677 -5.91 -12.42 22.34
N GLN A 678 -7.23 -12.31 22.21
CA GLN A 678 -8.01 -11.13 22.59
C GLN A 678 -8.84 -11.40 23.84
N THR A 679 -8.64 -10.58 24.87
CA THR A 679 -9.35 -10.66 26.16
C THR A 679 -10.12 -9.36 26.40
N LEU A 680 -11.45 -9.44 26.57
CA LEU A 680 -12.29 -8.30 26.94
C LEU A 680 -12.63 -8.34 28.43
N LEU A 681 -12.44 -7.23 29.14
CA LEU A 681 -12.77 -7.08 30.56
C LEU A 681 -13.73 -5.93 30.77
N GLN A 682 -14.86 -6.16 31.44
CA GLN A 682 -15.69 -5.08 31.96
C GLN A 682 -14.99 -4.40 33.14
N VAL A 683 -14.85 -3.09 33.09
CA VAL A 683 -14.23 -2.29 34.16
C VAL A 683 -14.98 -0.97 34.31
N ALA A 684 -15.32 -0.57 35.54
CA ALA A 684 -15.92 0.73 35.78
C ALA A 684 -14.93 1.86 35.46
N PRO A 685 -15.36 2.99 34.89
CA PRO A 685 -14.47 4.09 34.49
C PRO A 685 -13.52 4.55 35.61
N GLU A 686 -14.00 4.59 36.85
CA GLU A 686 -13.24 4.97 38.04
C GLU A 686 -12.24 3.88 38.50
N ASP A 687 -12.49 2.60 38.22
CA ASP A 687 -11.67 1.47 38.64
C ASP A 687 -10.59 1.10 37.60
N LYS A 688 -10.66 1.65 36.37
CA LYS A 688 -9.72 1.37 35.27
C LYS A 688 -8.25 1.53 35.66
N PHE A 689 -7.91 2.53 36.49
CA PHE A 689 -6.53 2.81 36.87
C PHE A 689 -5.95 1.74 37.79
N GLU A 690 -6.64 1.39 38.89
CA GLU A 690 -6.16 0.33 39.79
C GLU A 690 -6.18 -1.03 39.07
N ARG A 691 -7.16 -1.26 38.17
CA ARG A 691 -7.18 -2.48 37.34
C ARG A 691 -5.99 -2.58 36.37
N LEU A 692 -5.52 -1.45 35.84
CA LEU A 692 -4.27 -1.40 35.07
C LEU A 692 -3.06 -1.69 35.95
N ILE A 693 -2.99 -1.11 37.16
CA ILE A 693 -1.90 -1.35 38.11
C ILE A 693 -1.80 -2.84 38.49
N ASP A 694 -2.93 -3.49 38.81
CA ASP A 694 -2.98 -4.93 39.10
C ASP A 694 -2.44 -5.76 37.92
N PHE A 695 -2.88 -5.43 36.70
CA PHE A 695 -2.44 -6.10 35.47
C PHE A 695 -0.96 -5.89 35.19
N LEU A 696 -0.47 -4.65 35.30
CA LEU A 696 0.95 -4.32 35.10
C LEU A 696 1.83 -5.01 36.14
N ASN A 697 1.44 -5.05 37.41
CA ASN A 697 2.21 -5.74 38.45
C ASN A 697 2.30 -7.26 38.20
N ASP A 698 1.20 -7.90 37.79
CA ASP A 698 1.18 -9.33 37.46
C ASP A 698 2.02 -9.64 36.21
N TRP A 699 1.92 -8.81 35.16
CA TRP A 699 2.73 -8.93 33.95
C TRP A 699 4.21 -8.66 34.23
N LEU A 700 4.56 -7.55 34.89
CA LEU A 700 5.94 -7.21 35.26
C LEU A 700 6.58 -8.30 36.13
N GLY A 701 5.81 -8.98 36.97
CA GLY A 701 6.28 -10.09 37.80
C GLY A 701 6.52 -11.41 37.05
N LYS A 702 5.97 -11.58 35.85
CA LYS A 702 6.04 -12.81 35.04
C LYS A 702 6.84 -12.67 33.75
N ARG A 703 7.00 -11.43 33.24
CA ARG A 703 7.59 -11.16 31.92
C ARG A 703 9.04 -11.63 31.80
N ASP A 704 9.43 -11.98 30.59
CA ASP A 704 10.84 -12.00 30.22
C ASP A 704 11.36 -10.56 30.00
N LYS A 705 12.64 -10.31 30.28
CA LYS A 705 13.25 -8.96 30.18
C LYS A 705 13.25 -8.36 28.77
N GLN A 706 12.96 -9.17 27.75
CA GLN A 706 12.86 -8.74 26.36
C GLN A 706 11.42 -8.37 25.96
N GLU A 707 10.43 -8.70 26.78
CA GLU A 707 9.03 -8.39 26.51
C GLU A 707 8.70 -6.92 26.83
N ARG A 708 7.84 -6.35 25.99
CA ARG A 708 7.32 -4.99 26.11
C ARG A 708 5.79 -5.00 26.15
N LEU A 709 5.23 -3.95 26.73
CA LEU A 709 3.78 -3.74 26.85
C LEU A 709 3.40 -2.34 26.38
N LEU A 710 2.36 -2.25 25.54
CA LEU A 710 1.86 -1.00 24.98
C LEU A 710 0.44 -0.70 25.49
N VAL A 711 0.25 0.43 26.17
CA VAL A 711 -1.05 0.87 26.71
C VAL A 711 -1.65 1.96 25.80
N PHE A 712 -2.83 1.72 25.25
CA PHE A 712 -3.55 2.68 24.41
C PHE A 712 -4.65 3.43 25.16
N THR A 713 -4.67 4.75 25.00
CA THR A 713 -5.72 5.66 25.48
C THR A 713 -6.28 6.48 24.31
N ASN A 714 -7.51 7.00 24.45
CA ASN A 714 -8.16 7.78 23.38
C ASN A 714 -7.74 9.26 23.36
N SER A 715 -7.12 9.78 24.43
CA SER A 715 -6.84 11.22 24.59
C SER A 715 -5.40 11.50 24.97
N LYS A 716 -4.79 12.53 24.37
CA LYS A 716 -3.42 12.96 24.68
C LYS A 716 -3.25 13.38 26.15
N ILE A 717 -4.26 14.06 26.69
CA ILE A 717 -4.31 14.48 28.11
C ILE A 717 -4.32 13.25 29.02
N GLN A 718 -5.04 12.21 28.61
CA GLN A 718 -5.16 10.96 29.36
C GLN A 718 -3.89 10.11 29.26
N ALA A 719 -3.23 10.07 28.09
CA ALA A 719 -1.92 9.43 27.94
C ALA A 719 -0.90 10.05 28.90
N LYS A 720 -0.77 11.38 28.89
CA LYS A 720 0.13 12.12 29.81
C LYS A 720 -0.24 11.89 31.29
N GLY A 721 -1.50 12.07 31.66
CA GLY A 721 -1.96 11.89 33.04
C GLY A 721 -1.95 10.44 33.53
N LEU A 722 -1.82 9.45 32.63
CA LEU A 722 -1.61 8.06 32.97
C LEU A 722 -0.12 7.75 33.16
N ASP A 723 0.74 8.26 32.27
CA ASP A 723 2.22 8.19 32.38
C ASP A 723 2.70 8.77 33.73
N GLU A 724 2.25 9.99 34.08
CA GLU A 724 2.55 10.63 35.37
C GLU A 724 2.14 9.76 36.58
N LYS A 725 0.95 9.15 36.54
CA LYS A 725 0.43 8.30 37.63
C LYS A 725 1.12 6.93 37.73
N LEU A 726 1.57 6.37 36.61
CA LEU A 726 2.32 5.11 36.60
C LEU A 726 3.74 5.34 37.17
N TYR A 727 4.36 6.46 36.83
CA TYR A 727 5.63 6.90 37.42
C TYR A 727 5.52 7.13 38.94
N GLU A 728 4.45 7.77 39.43
CA GLU A 728 4.15 7.90 40.87
C GLU A 728 4.02 6.55 41.60
N ARG A 729 3.62 5.48 40.89
CA ARG A 729 3.53 4.11 41.41
C ARG A 729 4.85 3.32 41.26
N ASN A 730 5.95 3.97 40.86
CA ASN A 730 7.29 3.39 40.63
C ASN A 730 7.34 2.39 39.45
N ILE A 731 6.51 2.59 38.42
CA ILE A 731 6.63 1.90 37.14
C ILE A 731 7.30 2.88 36.17
N ASP A 732 8.46 2.53 35.61
CA ASP A 732 9.11 3.38 34.59
C ASP A 732 8.36 3.24 33.26
N THR A 733 7.85 4.37 32.78
CA THR A 733 6.99 4.47 31.61
C THR A 733 7.48 5.60 30.69
N GLY A 734 6.94 5.62 29.48
CA GLY A 734 7.07 6.77 28.59
C GLY A 734 5.78 7.02 27.82
N ALA A 735 5.47 8.29 27.59
CA ALA A 735 4.34 8.69 26.78
C ALA A 735 4.69 8.79 25.28
N LEU A 736 3.74 8.46 24.40
CA LEU A 736 3.80 8.72 22.95
C LEU A 736 2.48 9.32 22.43
N HIS A 737 2.43 10.66 22.34
CA HIS A 737 1.30 11.40 21.80
C HIS A 737 1.74 12.64 20.99
N GLY A 738 0.77 13.24 20.29
CA GLY A 738 1.04 14.33 19.34
C GLY A 738 1.42 15.69 19.94
N ASP A 739 1.37 15.88 21.26
CA ASP A 739 1.74 17.14 21.92
C ASP A 739 3.18 17.14 22.46
N LEU A 740 3.83 15.97 22.49
CA LEU A 740 5.27 15.87 22.76
C LEU A 740 6.07 16.43 21.59
N GLN A 741 7.26 16.95 21.88
CA GLN A 741 8.23 17.30 20.86
C GLN A 741 8.70 16.04 20.12
N GLN A 742 9.20 16.20 18.89
CA GLN A 742 9.65 15.06 18.07
C GLN A 742 10.83 14.32 18.75
N GLU A 743 11.77 15.05 19.31
CA GLU A 743 12.94 14.51 20.04
C GLU A 743 12.51 13.71 21.29
N GLU A 744 11.50 14.17 22.03
CA GLU A 744 10.92 13.45 23.18
C GLU A 744 10.25 12.14 22.74
N ARG A 745 9.49 12.16 21.63
CA ARG A 745 8.88 10.94 21.05
C ARG A 745 9.93 9.92 20.64
N GLU A 746 10.97 10.35 19.92
CA GLU A 746 12.05 9.49 19.45
C GLU A 746 12.87 8.94 20.62
N THR A 747 13.13 9.74 21.66
CA THR A 747 13.80 9.32 22.89
C THR A 747 12.99 8.25 23.63
N ASN A 748 11.68 8.47 23.84
CA ASN A 748 10.82 7.48 24.51
C ASN A 748 10.69 6.18 23.71
N LEU A 749 10.54 6.27 22.39
CA LEU A 749 10.49 5.09 21.53
C LEU A 749 11.83 4.33 21.52
N SER A 750 12.96 5.05 21.57
CA SER A 750 14.30 4.46 21.68
C SER A 750 14.48 3.72 23.02
N ARG A 751 14.13 4.35 24.15
CA ARG A 751 14.11 3.72 25.49
C ARG A 751 13.22 2.46 25.54
N PHE A 752 12.10 2.46 24.84
CA PHE A 752 11.19 1.29 24.78
C PHE A 752 11.79 0.15 23.95
N ARG A 753 12.45 0.48 22.83
CA ARG A 753 13.16 -0.47 21.96
C ARG A 753 14.40 -1.06 22.63
N SER A 754 15.20 -0.26 23.35
CA SER A 754 16.37 -0.74 24.12
C SER A 754 15.96 -1.60 25.32
N GLY A 755 14.80 -1.33 25.92
CA GLY A 755 14.37 -1.92 27.18
C GLY A 755 14.75 -1.13 28.42
N ASP A 756 15.10 0.15 28.26
CA ASP A 756 15.21 1.08 29.39
C ASP A 756 13.82 1.38 30.00
N ILE A 757 12.74 1.25 29.21
CA ILE A 757 11.35 1.20 29.70
C ILE A 757 10.62 -0.04 29.15
N ASP A 758 9.85 -0.71 30.01
CA ASP A 758 9.08 -1.91 29.64
C ASP A 758 7.65 -1.59 29.17
N VAL A 759 7.13 -0.41 29.52
CA VAL A 759 5.74 0.01 29.31
C VAL A 759 5.71 1.36 28.61
N LEU A 760 5.00 1.43 27.48
CA LEU A 760 4.76 2.68 26.74
C LEU A 760 3.27 3.03 26.79
N VAL A 761 2.93 4.26 27.18
CA VAL A 761 1.56 4.78 27.16
C VAL A 761 1.38 5.65 25.91
N ALA A 762 0.40 5.34 25.07
CA ALA A 762 0.23 6.00 23.79
C ALA A 762 -1.22 6.37 23.47
N THR A 763 -1.39 7.35 22.59
CA THR A 763 -2.63 7.53 21.84
C THR A 763 -2.58 6.71 20.54
N ASP A 764 -3.59 6.84 19.70
CA ASP A 764 -3.60 6.33 18.32
C ASP A 764 -2.51 6.88 17.40
N LEU A 765 -1.47 7.53 17.93
CA LEU A 765 -0.24 7.81 17.21
C LEU A 765 0.65 6.54 17.14
N ALA A 766 0.69 5.73 18.21
CA ALA A 766 1.50 4.50 18.25
C ALA A 766 0.88 3.31 17.49
N SER A 767 -0.42 3.37 17.17
CA SER A 767 -1.12 2.31 16.41
C SER A 767 -0.86 2.35 14.91
N ARG A 768 -0.07 3.32 14.41
CA ARG A 768 0.20 3.59 12.99
C ARG A 768 1.62 3.21 12.61
N GLY A 769 1.82 2.34 11.62
CA GLY A 769 3.12 2.05 10.98
C GLY A 769 4.21 1.40 11.84
N LEU A 770 4.60 2.07 12.93
CA LEU A 770 5.60 1.70 13.93
C LEU A 770 5.76 0.19 14.14
N ASP A 771 6.88 -0.34 13.65
CA ASP A 771 7.38 -1.63 14.09
C ASP A 771 8.16 -1.45 15.38
N ILE A 772 7.68 -2.16 16.40
CA ILE A 772 8.23 -2.18 17.73
C ILE A 772 8.40 -3.66 18.07
N CYS A 773 9.64 -4.13 17.94
CA CYS A 773 10.00 -5.50 18.25
C CYS A 773 9.74 -5.78 19.75
N GLY A 774 9.39 -7.01 20.08
CA GLY A 774 9.23 -7.45 21.48
C GLY A 774 7.94 -7.04 22.20
N VAL A 775 6.98 -6.38 21.54
CA VAL A 775 5.65 -6.12 22.16
C VAL A 775 4.89 -7.43 22.35
N SER A 776 4.92 -7.97 23.56
CA SER A 776 4.19 -9.20 23.96
C SER A 776 2.71 -8.93 24.22
N HIS A 777 2.41 -7.70 24.69
CA HIS A 777 1.11 -7.33 25.21
C HIS A 777 0.67 -5.95 24.73
N VAL A 778 -0.59 -5.85 24.34
CA VAL A 778 -1.30 -4.60 24.10
C VAL A 778 -2.42 -4.48 25.13
N VAL A 779 -2.55 -3.31 25.76
CA VAL A 779 -3.65 -2.99 26.68
C VAL A 779 -4.43 -1.82 26.12
N ASN A 780 -5.65 -2.04 25.64
CA ASN A 780 -6.59 -0.96 25.33
C ASN A 780 -7.22 -0.49 26.65
N TYR A 781 -6.64 0.55 27.25
CA TYR A 781 -7.19 1.19 28.45
C TYR A 781 -8.54 1.85 28.15
N ASP A 782 -8.69 2.41 26.95
CA ASP A 782 -9.98 2.81 26.37
C ASP A 782 -10.22 2.06 25.06
N LEU A 783 -11.46 1.64 24.81
CA LEU A 783 -11.86 1.14 23.51
C LEU A 783 -11.78 2.28 22.48
N PRO A 784 -11.18 2.07 21.29
CA PRO A 784 -11.20 3.09 20.23
C PRO A 784 -12.62 3.32 19.72
N ARG A 785 -12.81 4.40 18.95
CA ARG A 785 -14.11 4.79 18.39
C ARG A 785 -14.49 4.05 17.11
N GLU A 786 -13.54 3.33 16.50
CA GLU A 786 -13.67 2.64 15.22
C GLU A 786 -13.09 1.22 15.31
N CYS A 787 -13.73 0.26 14.63
CA CYS A 787 -13.28 -1.13 14.53
C CYS A 787 -11.90 -1.26 13.87
N ASP A 788 -11.63 -0.50 12.81
CA ASP A 788 -10.36 -0.52 12.08
C ASP A 788 -9.19 -0.05 12.96
N VAL A 789 -9.45 0.90 13.86
CA VAL A 789 -8.45 1.36 14.84
C VAL A 789 -8.22 0.28 15.91
N TYR A 790 -9.25 -0.45 16.35
CA TYR A 790 -9.09 -1.58 17.27
C TYR A 790 -8.15 -2.65 16.70
N VAL A 791 -8.40 -3.08 15.46
CA VAL A 791 -7.58 -4.07 14.75
C VAL A 791 -6.12 -3.61 14.63
N GLN A 792 -5.87 -2.33 14.34
CA GLN A 792 -4.51 -1.78 14.24
C GLN A 792 -3.78 -1.61 15.59
N ARG A 793 -4.52 -1.34 16.69
CA ARG A 793 -3.94 -1.33 18.05
C ARG A 793 -3.48 -2.71 18.46
N ILE A 794 -4.35 -3.73 18.35
CA ILE A 794 -3.99 -5.09 18.74
C ILE A 794 -2.93 -5.71 17.82
N GLY A 795 -2.90 -5.31 16.54
CA GLY A 795 -1.84 -5.66 15.59
C GLY A 795 -0.45 -5.06 15.86
N ARG A 796 -0.24 -4.36 16.98
CA ARG A 796 1.10 -3.99 17.48
C ARG A 796 1.80 -5.16 18.18
N THR A 797 1.08 -6.20 18.59
CA THR A 797 1.64 -7.49 19.03
C THR A 797 1.34 -8.59 18.00
N GLY A 798 1.84 -9.81 18.21
CA GLY A 798 1.56 -10.98 17.36
C GLY A 798 2.20 -10.94 15.97
N ARG A 799 3.35 -10.28 15.82
CA ARG A 799 4.04 -10.04 14.53
C ARG A 799 5.04 -11.13 14.18
N ILE A 800 5.31 -11.31 12.88
CA ILE A 800 6.37 -12.20 12.36
C ILE A 800 6.32 -13.62 12.98
N GLY A 801 5.11 -14.15 13.20
CA GLY A 801 4.89 -15.51 13.71
C GLY A 801 5.05 -15.66 15.23
N HIS A 802 5.31 -14.58 15.97
CA HIS A 802 5.15 -14.58 17.42
C HIS A 802 3.66 -14.53 17.78
N ARG A 803 3.28 -15.17 18.90
CA ARG A 803 1.96 -14.99 19.51
C ARG A 803 1.96 -13.70 20.34
N GLY A 804 0.82 -13.00 20.33
CA GLY A 804 0.62 -11.77 21.08
C GLY A 804 -0.65 -11.81 21.92
N GLN A 805 -0.75 -10.95 22.92
CA GLN A 805 -1.94 -10.84 23.76
C GLN A 805 -2.49 -9.41 23.78
N ALA A 806 -3.81 -9.26 23.67
CA ALA A 806 -4.50 -7.98 23.65
C ALA A 806 -5.61 -7.95 24.70
N THR A 807 -5.38 -7.21 25.79
CA THR A 807 -6.39 -7.00 26.84
C THR A 807 -7.11 -5.68 26.61
N THR A 808 -8.45 -5.67 26.62
CA THR A 808 -9.26 -4.48 26.34
C THR A 808 -10.24 -4.22 27.47
N PHE A 809 -10.21 -3.00 28.02
CA PHE A 809 -11.13 -2.56 29.06
C PHE A 809 -12.38 -1.95 28.42
N ILE A 810 -13.52 -2.59 28.64
CA ILE A 810 -14.85 -2.10 28.27
C ILE A 810 -15.44 -1.33 29.45
N ALA A 811 -15.74 -0.06 29.24
CA ALA A 811 -16.17 0.89 30.24
C ALA A 811 -17.66 0.72 30.57
N VAL A 812 -17.93 -0.03 31.65
CA VAL A 812 -19.29 -0.28 32.17
C VAL A 812 -19.39 0.25 33.60
N GLY A 813 -20.18 1.30 33.81
CA GLY A 813 -20.43 1.89 35.12
C GLY A 813 -21.08 0.91 36.10
N LYS A 814 -20.92 1.17 37.41
CA LYS A 814 -21.49 0.33 38.49
C LYS A 814 -23.02 0.34 38.53
N ASP A 815 -23.65 1.26 37.81
CA ASP A 815 -25.08 1.36 37.52
C ASP A 815 -25.53 0.51 36.32
N GLY A 816 -24.59 -0.08 35.57
CA GLY A 816 -24.82 -0.82 34.33
C GLY A 816 -24.80 0.05 33.07
N THR A 817 -24.44 1.34 33.16
CA THR A 817 -24.32 2.23 32.00
C THR A 817 -23.07 1.90 31.18
N TRP A 818 -23.20 1.83 29.85
CA TRP A 818 -22.09 1.59 28.94
C TRP A 818 -21.58 2.93 28.38
N HIS A 819 -20.26 3.12 28.39
CA HIS A 819 -19.63 4.40 28.00
C HIS A 819 -18.84 4.35 26.68
N ASP A 820 -18.63 3.17 26.11
CA ASP A 820 -17.94 2.99 24.83
C ASP A 820 -18.90 3.07 23.62
N SER A 821 -18.35 3.22 22.41
CA SER A 821 -19.14 3.35 21.18
C SER A 821 -19.98 2.09 20.89
N PRO A 822 -21.33 2.20 20.73
CA PRO A 822 -22.19 1.08 20.37
C PRO A 822 -21.79 0.39 19.06
N GLU A 823 -21.29 1.15 18.09
CA GLU A 823 -20.86 0.64 16.78
C GLU A 823 -19.67 -0.33 16.92
N VAL A 824 -18.67 0.05 17.72
CA VAL A 824 -17.49 -0.80 17.95
C VAL A 824 -17.87 -2.02 18.78
N LEU A 825 -18.70 -1.85 19.82
CA LEU A 825 -19.19 -2.95 20.63
C LEU A 825 -19.93 -4.01 19.79
N GLN A 826 -20.71 -3.59 18.79
CA GLN A 826 -21.38 -4.50 17.84
C GLN A 826 -20.40 -5.17 16.86
N GLY A 827 -19.30 -4.53 16.49
CA GLY A 827 -18.27 -5.09 15.61
C GLY A 827 -17.33 -6.10 16.28
N LEU A 828 -17.02 -5.93 17.57
CA LEU A 828 -16.05 -6.76 18.30
C LEU A 828 -16.30 -8.28 18.20
N PRO A 829 -17.53 -8.83 18.35
CA PRO A 829 -17.76 -10.27 18.22
C PRO A 829 -17.32 -10.84 16.87
N LYS A 830 -17.57 -10.10 15.78
CA LYS A 830 -17.16 -10.51 14.44
C LYS A 830 -15.64 -10.54 14.33
N ILE A 831 -14.95 -9.49 14.79
CA ILE A 831 -13.48 -9.40 14.76
C ILE A 831 -12.82 -10.54 15.55
N MET A 832 -13.36 -10.88 16.72
CA MET A 832 -12.88 -12.00 17.54
C MET A 832 -13.16 -13.37 16.89
N GLN A 833 -14.34 -13.55 16.28
CA GLN A 833 -14.70 -14.78 15.56
C GLN A 833 -13.84 -14.97 14.30
N ASP A 834 -13.67 -13.93 13.48
CA ASP A 834 -12.86 -13.96 12.25
C ASP A 834 -11.37 -14.28 12.53
N SER A 835 -10.89 -13.98 13.74
CA SER A 835 -9.51 -14.27 14.19
C SER A 835 -9.35 -15.54 15.03
N SER A 836 -10.44 -16.24 15.36
CA SER A 836 -10.45 -17.44 16.22
C SER A 836 -9.74 -18.67 15.63
N ALA A 837 -9.41 -18.66 14.33
CA ALA A 837 -8.77 -19.78 13.65
C ALA A 837 -7.29 -20.04 14.06
N GLY A 838 -6.66 -19.15 14.85
CA GLY A 838 -5.26 -19.30 15.30
C GLY A 838 -5.02 -19.12 16.81
N CYS A 839 -5.97 -18.52 17.53
CA CYS A 839 -5.96 -18.31 18.98
C CYS A 839 -7.39 -18.47 19.55
N ASP A 840 -7.49 -18.95 20.78
CA ASP A 840 -8.78 -19.18 21.49
C ASP A 840 -9.46 -17.84 21.89
N ASN A 841 -10.02 -17.15 20.90
CA ASN A 841 -10.70 -15.86 21.04
C ASN A 841 -12.19 -16.06 21.35
N GLU A 842 -12.52 -16.37 22.61
CA GLU A 842 -13.91 -16.51 23.05
C GLU A 842 -14.62 -15.15 23.18
N VAL A 843 -15.75 -14.99 22.49
CA VAL A 843 -16.64 -13.83 22.67
C VAL A 843 -17.38 -13.96 24.00
N PRO A 844 -17.23 -13.01 24.95
CA PRO A 844 -17.87 -13.15 26.25
C PRO A 844 -19.39 -13.05 26.16
N ALA A 845 -20.11 -13.97 26.81
CA ALA A 845 -21.57 -14.03 26.77
C ALA A 845 -22.26 -12.72 27.23
N TRP A 846 -21.62 -11.93 28.11
CA TRP A 846 -22.14 -10.63 28.54
C TRP A 846 -22.16 -9.58 27.40
N LEU A 847 -21.26 -9.68 26.43
CA LEU A 847 -21.20 -8.76 25.29
C LEU A 847 -22.32 -9.07 24.30
N THR A 848 -22.47 -10.35 23.94
CA THR A 848 -23.58 -10.84 23.09
C THR A 848 -24.94 -10.45 23.69
N SER A 849 -25.12 -10.67 25.00
CA SER A 849 -26.35 -10.30 25.72
C SER A 849 -26.66 -8.79 25.63
N HIS A 850 -25.65 -7.93 25.66
CA HIS A 850 -25.83 -6.48 25.53
C HIS A 850 -26.15 -6.06 24.09
N ILE A 851 -25.50 -6.66 23.10
CA ILE A 851 -25.76 -6.40 21.68
C ILE A 851 -27.20 -6.74 21.30
N GLU A 852 -27.76 -7.83 21.82
CA GLU A 852 -29.19 -8.14 21.65
C GLU A 852 -30.10 -7.04 22.21
N VAL A 853 -29.73 -6.41 23.34
CA VAL A 853 -30.49 -5.30 23.92
C VAL A 853 -30.37 -4.04 23.05
N LEU A 854 -29.18 -3.72 22.54
CA LEU A 854 -28.98 -2.61 21.61
C LEU A 854 -29.81 -2.80 20.32
N GLN A 855 -29.80 -4.00 19.74
CA GLN A 855 -30.60 -4.32 18.56
C GLN A 855 -32.10 -4.21 18.84
N ARG A 856 -32.60 -4.78 19.94
CA ARG A 856 -34.02 -4.62 20.34
C ARG A 856 -34.43 -3.16 20.49
N ASN A 857 -33.58 -2.32 21.09
CA ASN A 857 -33.86 -0.91 21.30
C ASN A 857 -33.87 -0.11 19.98
N SER A 858 -33.00 -0.45 19.02
CA SER A 858 -33.00 0.14 17.66
C SER A 858 -34.33 -0.12 16.94
N TRP A 859 -34.81 -1.37 16.96
CA TRP A 859 -36.09 -1.74 16.33
C TRP A 859 -37.31 -1.03 16.96
N VAL A 860 -37.25 -0.67 18.24
CA VAL A 860 -38.29 0.10 18.95
C VAL A 860 -38.29 1.59 18.56
N GLN A 861 -37.14 2.14 18.14
CA GLN A 861 -37.08 3.52 17.63
C GLN A 861 -37.64 3.62 16.21
N ASP A 862 -37.27 2.71 15.30
CA ASP A 862 -37.78 2.70 13.92
C ASP A 862 -39.30 2.46 13.86
N SER A 863 -39.82 1.57 14.71
CA SER A 863 -41.28 1.31 14.78
C SER A 863 -42.07 2.51 15.34
N ASN A 864 -41.49 3.31 16.24
CA ASN A 864 -42.09 4.58 16.66
C ASN A 864 -41.95 5.69 15.60
N ALA A 865 -40.89 5.71 14.80
CA ALA A 865 -40.74 6.66 13.70
C ALA A 865 -41.76 6.43 12.57
N SER A 866 -42.17 5.18 12.35
CA SER A 866 -43.19 4.81 11.35
C SER A 866 -44.65 5.09 11.76
N GLY A 867 -44.89 5.53 13.00
CA GLY A 867 -46.24 5.65 13.59
C GLY A 867 -46.90 7.03 13.54
N ALA A 868 -46.21 8.06 13.03
CA ALA A 868 -46.56 9.46 13.28
C ALA A 868 -46.76 10.32 12.02
N ASP A 869 -47.39 9.79 10.96
CA ASP A 869 -47.86 10.66 9.87
C ASP A 869 -49.10 10.13 9.11
N ASN A 870 -50.28 10.19 9.75
CA ASN A 870 -51.54 10.49 9.05
C ASN A 870 -52.72 10.74 10.03
N THR A 871 -53.19 11.99 10.16
CA THR A 871 -54.60 12.34 9.92
C THR A 871 -54.85 13.85 9.99
N ASP A 872 -55.49 14.32 8.93
CA ASP A 872 -55.76 15.69 8.54
C ASP A 872 -56.61 16.60 9.47
N VAL A 873 -56.30 17.90 9.43
CA VAL A 873 -57.24 19.03 9.23
C VAL A 873 -58.23 19.44 10.36
N ARG A 874 -57.88 20.59 10.95
CA ARG A 874 -58.75 21.72 11.37
C ARG A 874 -59.86 21.49 12.43
N SER A 875 -59.79 22.29 13.50
CA SER A 875 -60.70 23.43 13.79
C SER A 875 -61.23 23.53 15.25
N TRP A 876 -61.44 24.78 15.69
CA TRP A 876 -62.10 25.27 16.92
C TRP A 876 -61.38 25.08 18.28
N GLY A 877 -61.04 26.22 18.89
CA GLY A 877 -61.90 26.75 19.96
C GLY A 877 -61.55 26.42 21.41
N GLU A 878 -61.02 27.44 22.09
CA GLU A 878 -61.34 27.82 23.48
C GLU A 878 -61.25 26.78 24.64
N ASP A 879 -60.22 27.02 25.45
CA ASP A 879 -60.37 27.34 26.89
C ASP A 879 -60.28 26.19 27.94
N LYS A 880 -59.75 26.60 29.11
CA LYS A 880 -59.69 25.92 30.43
C LYS A 880 -58.67 24.80 30.65
N GLY A 881 -57.82 25.04 31.65
CA GLY A 881 -57.61 24.02 32.70
C GLY A 881 -56.18 23.87 33.22
N TRP A 882 -55.81 24.65 34.25
CA TRP A 882 -54.70 24.27 35.12
C TRP A 882 -54.92 22.89 35.75
N ARG A 883 -53.89 22.04 35.78
CA ARG A 883 -53.55 21.26 36.98
C ARG A 883 -52.10 20.79 36.99
N THR A 884 -51.56 20.70 38.20
CA THR A 884 -50.16 20.49 38.54
C THR A 884 -49.83 19.04 38.92
N ALA A 885 -48.52 18.77 38.96
CA ALA A 885 -47.83 17.74 39.74
C ALA A 885 -47.85 16.28 39.25
N GLY A 886 -46.67 15.80 38.81
CA GLY A 886 -45.76 15.20 39.80
C GLY A 886 -45.35 13.75 39.58
N ARG A 887 -44.19 13.55 38.93
CA ARG A 887 -43.05 12.82 39.49
C ARG A 887 -41.76 13.20 38.77
#